data_AF-A0A851GN63-F1
#
_entry.id   AF-A0A851GN63-F1
#
_cell.length_a   1.000
_cell.length_b   1.000
_cell.length_c   1.000
_cell.angle_alpha   90.00
_cell.angle_beta   90.00
_cell.angle_gamma   90.00
#
_symmetry.space_group_name_H-M   'P 1'
#
loop_
_entity.id
_entity.type
_entity.pdbx_description
1 polymer ?
#
loop_
_entity_poly.entity_id
_entity_poly.type
_entity_poly.pdbx_seq_one_letter_code
_entity_poly.pdbx_strand_id
1 'polypeptide(L)'
;MKNQAMMEAVDRRCCGSGFALVATISVMVLLVMIALAMLSLSTLELRSSISAKHQSIAKANARMALMIALGELQKYAGQDQRVTANASILDTDPITPEMDGVIYPYTLGVWSTADEDGRYLIQTDDVLNDSGEQFLVDSRVKDEWDRSTEVLRWLVSGEDFDPMDSYGSQMVYLGREGEMDIRIPSTQVGNGHFAWRVSDNAQKYTFNTLNPFADKAKIATQDKSIAESLVPLQTPVDTIDELNGVDPTEEEKAKMLSTMSLALLDGQIVGSGDALQKIKDSLTYMSMGLLTNPQTGGTKKNLSAFIEDYGSYADKGEGFLQGMQKKDPILDRDRFRYTSPTFGVLQDYASLREEVSAGAISSRSEESSPTAIHDTNTAQPAPVTTERIKQGVHPVLTKAAVFPYVAYSKEKEMAVYLFFPRVELYNPYDVTLRGQDYIVSVTARWGSKRYKADLRVIRDGEEKVFSYQGLGTQASANTHAGMPFATDRDFVFRVSCPDIAPGETLLFSPDRSSGSERIANGKAARFYWPSEGVGSNLVLSPESDPEEMTCFWMPCKSGLQAGAEIKNTDNLLSMRIYVPSAHYPCFWDWGNKPHRVAKLYKMNQAFSGHYADERGNNLELLQAIEAYAYLRGNLGIWPSVNRTYQLSSVQDVIGQSIDHEVFRYWWMGYRLMKDSPTQSATAAVGGKDCAFPMLRQYNIRGAYSHFHPIPYQGKAGNRYIFGPYGWTNAHDIFAMPWTGSAGDDALCMSNSYNAAMWDDGKYKMNPYFWNDNSSAMSMPLFEIPKPDVPLLSMTSLRHASMTTKQHAPSYIVGSSSAPIYAPRHASAASMEQYRNAFIRCGKHHNKSMLWEYHNDENTYYENYDAYDFSYEYNHALYDAYFLSGIADFNQAFESKIWNRDETLPNPRLSLSSHEGAAEQGHLTDLHYAARCLYINGSFNVNCTDPEVWSLMLKSMRGARLLTGKGEVADADSTPYPRHSQPVGKAEEPKDSYDQSNWDSFRSLSDYQIEELSLAIVEQVKRRAPFISVSDFINRRLTEAPSDGDLASDPGLAFGPTSEDDESKLGLSGALQAALDDTEINQYAEDLHNSPSPDVTIIGDQSYWRHNGEERMQMAPNFVEQADILTKIDPVISSRGDTFTITVYGDSSENGIVQARAWASATVQRQYAYVDDKGGSPGGKQGDLPETSEEFLTSALNRRFGRTFQLIDFRWLNKSELSDLTTS
;
A
#
# COMPACT_ATOMS: atom_id res chain seq x y z
N MET A 1 14.01 -72.88 109.47
CA MET A 1 15.16 -73.67 109.99
C MET A 1 16.28 -73.57 108.96
N LYS A 2 17.42 -72.95 109.29
CA LYS A 2 18.72 -73.63 109.63
C LYS A 2 19.43 -74.18 108.36
N ASN A 3 20.76 -74.39 108.23
CA ASN A 3 21.96 -74.38 109.10
C ASN A 3 23.25 -74.59 108.22
N GLN A 4 24.46 -74.29 108.78
CA GLN A 4 25.84 -74.90 108.71
C GLN A 4 26.46 -75.51 107.40
N ALA A 5 27.78 -75.79 107.18
CA ALA A 5 29.14 -75.36 107.59
C ALA A 5 30.24 -76.22 106.83
N MET A 6 31.41 -75.64 106.50
CA MET A 6 32.83 -76.13 106.39
C MET A 6 33.32 -77.42 105.61
N MET A 7 34.39 -77.21 104.80
CA MET A 7 35.47 -78.11 104.24
C MET A 7 35.27 -78.96 102.95
N GLU A 8 36.27 -78.90 102.06
CA GLU A 8 36.48 -79.54 100.71
C GLU A 8 35.76 -79.01 99.45
N ALA A 9 36.48 -78.24 98.61
CA ALA A 9 36.59 -78.47 97.16
C ALA A 9 37.67 -77.55 96.54
N VAL A 10 38.56 -78.18 95.78
CA VAL A 10 39.64 -77.57 94.98
C VAL A 10 39.05 -76.86 93.75
N ASP A 11 39.60 -75.68 93.47
CA ASP A 11 39.60 -74.95 92.19
C ASP A 11 38.39 -74.04 91.82
N ARG A 12 38.72 -72.93 91.15
CA ARG A 12 37.87 -71.82 90.61
C ARG A 12 37.64 -70.59 91.49
N ARG A 13 38.66 -69.71 91.57
CA ARG A 13 38.44 -68.25 91.66
C ARG A 13 39.51 -67.51 90.84
N CYS A 14 39.19 -67.20 89.58
CA CYS A 14 39.85 -66.17 88.77
C CYS A 14 38.98 -65.84 87.55
N CYS A 15 38.11 -64.84 87.64
CA CYS A 15 37.52 -64.11 86.49
C CYS A 15 36.69 -62.93 87.03
N GLY A 16 37.22 -61.69 87.02
CA GLY A 16 36.47 -60.54 87.56
C GLY A 16 37.03 -59.13 87.38
N SER A 17 38.19 -58.92 86.73
CA SER A 17 38.78 -57.58 86.54
C SER A 17 38.77 -57.05 85.09
N GLY A 18 38.33 -57.85 84.11
CA GLY A 18 38.20 -57.42 82.71
C GLY A 18 36.80 -56.92 82.33
N PHE A 19 35.73 -57.53 82.85
CA PHE A 19 34.36 -57.24 82.40
C PHE A 19 33.84 -55.86 82.83
N ALA A 20 34.16 -55.41 84.05
CA ALA A 20 33.78 -54.07 84.52
C ALA A 20 34.51 -52.95 83.76
N LEU A 21 35.79 -53.17 83.39
CA LEU A 21 36.58 -52.23 82.59
C LEU A 21 36.11 -52.20 81.12
N VAL A 22 35.81 -53.36 80.53
CA VAL A 22 35.24 -53.44 79.18
C VAL A 22 33.85 -52.80 79.15
N ALA A 23 32.99 -53.03 80.14
CA ALA A 23 31.67 -52.40 80.24
C ALA A 23 31.76 -50.87 80.40
N THR A 24 32.68 -50.35 81.22
CA THR A 24 32.85 -48.88 81.37
C THR A 24 33.50 -48.25 80.14
N ILE A 25 34.45 -48.90 79.48
CA ILE A 25 35.00 -48.44 78.21
C ILE A 25 33.93 -48.48 77.11
N SER A 26 33.14 -49.54 77.00
CA SER A 26 32.04 -49.63 76.02
C SER A 26 30.96 -48.57 76.28
N VAL A 27 30.62 -48.27 77.54
CA VAL A 27 29.67 -47.19 77.88
C VAL A 27 30.28 -45.82 77.60
N MET A 28 31.55 -45.58 77.92
CA MET A 28 32.24 -44.31 77.60
C MET A 28 32.37 -44.10 76.08
N VAL A 29 32.71 -45.14 75.32
CA VAL A 29 32.77 -45.08 73.85
C VAL A 29 31.38 -44.82 73.26
N LEU A 30 30.34 -45.46 73.78
CA LEU A 30 28.94 -45.21 73.38
C LEU A 30 28.54 -43.75 73.65
N LEU A 31 28.85 -43.21 74.84
CA LEU A 31 28.57 -41.82 75.20
C LEU A 31 29.32 -40.82 74.32
N VAL A 32 30.58 -41.10 73.99
CA VAL A 32 31.38 -40.27 73.08
C VAL A 32 30.80 -40.32 71.65
N MET A 33 30.38 -41.50 71.17
CA MET A 33 29.73 -41.64 69.86
C MET A 33 28.41 -40.86 69.80
N ILE A 34 27.59 -40.92 70.84
CA ILE A 34 26.34 -40.15 70.93
C ILE A 34 26.63 -38.64 70.96
N ALA A 35 27.63 -38.19 71.73
CA ALA A 35 28.01 -36.79 71.78
C ALA A 35 28.53 -36.27 70.43
N LEU A 36 29.34 -37.06 69.71
CA LEU A 36 29.81 -36.72 68.36
C LEU A 36 28.67 -36.70 67.33
N ALA A 37 27.74 -37.66 67.41
CA ALA A 37 26.56 -37.69 66.55
C ALA A 37 25.65 -36.47 66.79
N MET A 38 25.41 -36.09 68.05
CA MET A 38 24.65 -34.88 68.40
C MET A 38 25.35 -33.60 67.96
N LEU A 39 26.68 -33.52 68.10
CA LEU A 39 27.45 -32.37 67.63
C LEU A 39 27.39 -32.26 66.10
N SER A 40 27.52 -33.38 65.39
CA SER A 40 27.41 -33.45 63.93
C SER A 40 26.02 -33.00 63.46
N LEU A 41 24.95 -33.52 64.08
CA LEU A 41 23.58 -33.12 63.78
C LEU A 41 23.35 -31.63 64.08
N SER A 42 23.80 -31.13 65.23
CA SER A 42 23.69 -29.69 65.56
C SER A 42 24.46 -28.82 64.58
N THR A 43 25.62 -29.27 64.09
CA THR A 43 26.41 -28.54 63.09
C THR A 43 25.72 -28.53 61.74
N LEU A 44 25.10 -29.66 61.35
CA LEU A 44 24.30 -29.76 60.13
C LEU A 44 23.06 -28.86 60.19
N GLU A 45 22.33 -28.88 61.30
CA GLU A 45 21.16 -28.02 61.52
C GLU A 45 21.54 -26.53 61.50
N LEU A 46 22.65 -26.15 62.14
CA LEU A 46 23.15 -24.77 62.08
C LEU A 46 23.54 -24.35 60.66
N ARG A 47 24.24 -25.21 59.90
CA ARG A 47 24.59 -24.92 58.49
C ARG A 47 23.36 -24.81 57.61
N SER A 48 22.40 -25.71 57.78
CA SER A 48 21.11 -25.69 57.08
C SER A 48 20.34 -24.40 57.37
N SER A 49 20.25 -24.01 58.65
CA SER A 49 19.59 -22.77 59.09
C SER A 49 20.27 -21.51 58.54
N ILE A 50 21.60 -21.44 58.57
CA ILE A 50 22.36 -20.32 57.99
C ILE A 50 22.17 -20.24 56.48
N SER A 51 22.25 -21.37 55.77
CA SER A 51 22.01 -21.44 54.33
C SER A 51 20.58 -20.99 53.98
N ALA A 52 19.58 -21.47 54.72
CA ALA A 52 18.18 -21.07 54.56
C ALA A 52 17.98 -19.56 54.82
N LYS A 53 18.68 -19.00 55.80
CA LYS A 53 18.69 -17.55 56.07
C LYS A 53 19.26 -16.76 54.89
N HIS A 54 20.45 -17.12 54.39
CA HIS A 54 21.05 -16.42 53.24
C HIS A 54 20.20 -16.56 51.98
N GLN A 55 19.61 -17.74 51.73
CA GLN A 55 18.69 -17.93 50.61
C GLN A 55 17.45 -17.04 50.73
N SER A 56 16.92 -16.87 51.94
CA SER A 56 15.77 -15.98 52.20
C SER A 56 16.13 -14.51 51.94
N ILE A 57 17.34 -14.09 52.31
CA ILE A 57 17.85 -12.74 52.04
C ILE A 57 18.04 -12.53 50.53
N ALA A 58 18.66 -13.49 49.82
CA ALA A 58 18.84 -13.43 48.37
C ALA A 58 17.49 -13.32 47.64
N LYS A 59 16.48 -14.13 48.05
CA LYS A 59 15.11 -14.04 47.52
C LYS A 59 14.43 -12.70 47.85
N ALA A 60 14.66 -12.13 49.03
CA ALA A 60 14.12 -10.82 49.39
C ALA A 60 14.74 -9.70 48.51
N ASN A 61 16.05 -9.76 48.27
CA ASN A 61 16.75 -8.82 47.39
C ASN A 61 16.26 -8.92 45.94
N ALA A 62 16.05 -10.14 45.43
CA ALA A 62 15.48 -10.36 44.09
C ALA A 62 14.04 -9.81 43.97
N ARG A 63 13.21 -9.97 45.00
CA ARG A 63 11.86 -9.39 45.04
C ARG A 63 11.89 -7.86 45.09
N MET A 64 12.83 -7.28 45.83
CA MET A 64 13.02 -5.83 45.83
C MET A 64 13.39 -5.33 44.43
N ALA A 65 14.30 -6.03 43.73
CA ALA A 65 14.64 -5.72 42.34
C ALA A 65 13.41 -5.76 41.42
N LEU A 66 12.54 -6.76 41.59
CA LEU A 66 11.30 -6.87 40.81
C LEU A 66 10.37 -5.67 41.05
N MET A 67 10.21 -5.24 42.30
CA MET A 67 9.36 -4.08 42.62
C MET A 67 9.94 -2.78 42.03
N ILE A 68 11.27 -2.63 42.03
CA ILE A 68 11.94 -1.48 41.40
C ILE A 68 11.74 -1.53 39.88
N ALA A 69 12.01 -2.68 39.25
CA ALA A 69 11.85 -2.87 37.81
C ALA A 69 10.42 -2.59 37.35
N LEU A 70 9.41 -3.07 38.09
CA LEU A 70 8.01 -2.79 37.80
C LEU A 70 7.67 -1.30 37.95
N GLY A 71 8.24 -0.62 38.95
CA GLY A 71 8.08 0.82 39.14
C GLY A 71 8.69 1.66 38.01
N GLU A 72 9.89 1.28 37.55
CA GLU A 72 10.56 1.89 36.41
C GLU A 72 9.78 1.65 35.11
N LEU A 73 9.36 0.41 34.87
CA LEU A 73 8.52 0.05 33.73
C LEU A 73 7.22 0.87 33.72
N GLN A 74 6.52 0.97 34.86
CA GLN A 74 5.30 1.77 35.01
C GLN A 74 5.55 3.27 34.74
N LYS A 75 6.66 3.81 35.23
CA LYS A 75 7.01 5.22 35.09
C LYS A 75 7.33 5.61 33.65
N TYR A 76 8.08 4.78 32.92
CA TYR A 76 8.59 5.13 31.60
C TYR A 76 7.75 4.57 30.45
N ALA A 77 7.21 3.35 30.58
CA ALA A 77 6.44 2.68 29.52
C ALA A 77 4.92 2.68 29.78
N GLY A 78 4.44 3.23 30.89
CA GLY A 78 3.01 3.21 31.21
C GLY A 78 2.14 4.10 30.31
N GLN A 79 2.65 5.26 29.88
CA GLN A 79 1.95 6.18 28.96
C GLN A 79 1.77 5.55 27.57
N ASP A 80 0.71 5.94 26.86
CA ASP A 80 0.42 5.47 25.50
C ASP A 80 1.45 6.00 24.50
N GLN A 81 1.92 7.24 24.68
CA GLN A 81 2.88 7.94 23.83
C GLN A 81 4.33 7.48 24.03
N ARG A 82 4.55 6.17 23.98
CA ARG A 82 5.86 5.55 24.19
C ARG A 82 6.08 4.43 23.20
N VAL A 83 7.31 4.29 22.75
CA VAL A 83 7.76 3.14 21.94
C VAL A 83 8.92 2.43 22.61
N THR A 84 9.05 1.14 22.32
CA THR A 84 10.05 0.26 22.93
C THR A 84 10.88 -0.40 21.83
N ALA A 85 12.19 -0.48 22.03
CA ALA A 85 13.13 -1.09 21.09
C ALA A 85 14.37 -1.57 21.84
N ASN A 86 15.05 -2.58 21.31
CA ASN A 86 16.33 -3.02 21.85
C ASN A 86 17.46 -2.07 21.42
N ALA A 87 18.52 -1.97 22.23
CA ALA A 87 19.69 -1.12 21.96
C ALA A 87 20.43 -1.47 20.66
N SER A 88 20.20 -2.65 20.09
CA SER A 88 20.65 -3.06 18.75
C SER A 88 20.19 -2.13 17.62
N ILE A 89 19.19 -1.26 17.82
CA ILE A 89 18.87 -0.21 16.84
C ILE A 89 19.94 0.88 16.75
N LEU A 90 20.88 0.94 17.71
CA LEU A 90 22.00 1.88 17.75
C LEU A 90 23.26 1.33 17.07
N ASP A 91 23.14 0.20 16.38
CA ASP A 91 24.23 -0.41 15.63
C ASP A 91 24.81 0.57 14.60
N THR A 92 26.12 0.74 14.62
CA THR A 92 26.81 1.68 13.74
C THR A 92 27.01 1.13 12.32
N ASP A 93 26.92 -0.19 12.13
CA ASP A 93 26.93 -0.83 10.81
C ASP A 93 25.64 -1.65 10.58
N PRO A 94 24.57 -1.03 10.06
CA PRO A 94 23.28 -1.68 9.91
C PRO A 94 23.26 -2.82 8.89
N ILE A 95 24.27 -2.90 8.00
CA ILE A 95 24.34 -3.89 6.92
C ILE A 95 24.79 -5.25 7.47
N THR A 96 25.59 -5.24 8.54
CA THR A 96 26.16 -6.49 9.06
C THR A 96 25.26 -7.14 10.12
N PRO A 97 25.24 -8.48 10.21
CA PRO A 97 24.54 -9.18 11.29
C PRO A 97 25.21 -8.99 12.66
N GLU A 98 26.53 -8.80 12.68
CA GLU A 98 27.30 -8.55 13.91
C GLU A 98 27.00 -7.13 14.41
N MET A 99 26.83 -6.97 15.72
CA MET A 99 26.60 -5.65 16.31
C MET A 99 27.91 -4.87 16.38
N ASP A 100 27.95 -3.66 15.81
CA ASP A 100 29.05 -2.72 15.96
C ASP A 100 28.65 -1.52 16.84
N GLY A 101 29.59 -1.02 17.63
CA GLY A 101 29.37 0.12 18.53
C GLY A 101 28.46 -0.13 19.75
N VAL A 102 27.75 -1.26 19.84
CA VAL A 102 26.82 -1.58 20.95
C VAL A 102 27.29 -2.80 21.74
N ILE A 103 27.60 -2.61 23.03
CA ILE A 103 28.11 -3.67 23.91
C ILE A 103 26.97 -4.51 24.50
N TYR A 104 25.80 -3.92 24.75
CA TYR A 104 24.64 -4.61 25.33
C TYR A 104 23.39 -4.48 24.43
N PRO A 105 23.36 -5.12 23.25
CA PRO A 105 22.35 -4.92 22.21
C PRO A 105 20.93 -5.31 22.65
N TYR A 106 20.79 -6.32 23.50
CA TYR A 106 19.49 -6.84 23.98
C TYR A 106 18.90 -6.06 25.16
N THR A 107 19.35 -4.82 25.37
CA THR A 107 18.83 -3.95 26.41
C THR A 107 17.62 -3.19 25.89
N LEU A 108 16.49 -3.28 26.60
CA LEU A 108 15.26 -2.59 26.21
C LEU A 108 15.30 -1.10 26.58
N GLY A 109 15.15 -0.24 25.58
CA GLY A 109 14.97 1.20 25.73
C GLY A 109 13.51 1.63 25.57
N VAL A 110 13.21 2.82 26.08
CA VAL A 110 11.90 3.48 25.91
C VAL A 110 12.12 4.89 25.36
N TRP A 111 11.43 5.23 24.28
CA TRP A 111 11.46 6.57 23.67
C TRP A 111 10.08 7.23 23.75
N SER A 112 10.09 8.57 23.78
CA SER A 112 8.88 9.39 23.66
C SER A 112 8.46 9.48 22.20
N THR A 113 7.15 9.50 21.94
CA THR A 113 6.58 9.83 20.61
C THR A 113 6.18 11.31 20.51
N ALA A 114 6.45 12.08 21.57
CA ALA A 114 6.22 13.50 21.67
C ALA A 114 7.50 14.24 22.11
N ASP A 115 7.62 15.51 21.70
CA ASP A 115 8.69 16.42 22.09
C ASP A 115 8.58 16.90 23.55
N GLU A 116 9.51 17.75 23.99
CA GLU A 116 9.54 18.29 25.36
C GLU A 116 8.30 19.12 25.74
N ASP A 117 7.65 19.74 24.74
CA ASP A 117 6.42 20.51 24.90
C ASP A 117 5.16 19.62 24.88
N GLY A 118 5.33 18.31 24.68
CA GLY A 118 4.26 17.32 24.58
C GLY A 118 3.58 17.28 23.21
N ARG A 119 4.19 17.88 22.18
CA ARG A 119 3.68 17.84 20.80
C ARG A 119 4.19 16.61 20.07
N TYR A 120 3.42 16.10 19.11
CA TYR A 120 3.78 14.87 18.41
C TYR A 120 5.00 15.06 17.50
N LEU A 121 5.88 14.05 17.41
CA LEU A 121 7.10 14.17 16.62
C LEU A 121 6.82 14.30 15.11
N ILE A 122 5.79 13.60 14.60
CA ILE A 122 5.25 13.85 13.25
C ILE A 122 3.95 14.63 13.43
N GLN A 123 3.94 15.88 12.98
CA GLN A 123 2.82 16.79 13.20
C GLN A 123 2.66 17.80 12.06
N THR A 124 1.49 18.44 12.02
CA THR A 124 1.30 19.67 11.25
C THR A 124 1.79 20.84 12.08
N ASP A 125 2.93 21.43 11.74
CA ASP A 125 3.52 22.47 12.56
C ASP A 125 3.13 23.88 12.08
N ASP A 126 2.43 24.64 12.92
CA ASP A 126 2.17 26.08 12.72
C ASP A 126 3.41 26.95 12.96
N VAL A 127 4.45 26.43 13.63
CA VAL A 127 5.69 27.13 14.02
C VAL A 127 6.81 26.95 13.00
N LEU A 128 6.87 25.82 12.28
CA LEU A 128 7.82 25.60 11.18
C LEU A 128 7.27 26.06 9.82
N ASN A 129 5.95 26.15 9.66
CA ASN A 129 5.32 26.73 8.47
C ASN A 129 4.86 28.18 8.74
N ASP A 130 5.77 29.15 8.61
CA ASP A 130 5.47 30.59 8.61
C ASP A 130 4.37 31.01 7.61
N SER A 131 4.02 30.12 6.66
CA SER A 131 3.01 30.27 5.62
C SER A 131 1.58 29.91 6.03
N GLY A 132 1.36 29.30 7.22
CA GLY A 132 0.05 28.81 7.64
C GLY A 132 -0.44 27.59 6.86
N GLU A 133 0.47 26.82 6.25
CA GLU A 133 0.15 25.65 5.46
C GLU A 133 0.09 24.37 6.30
N GLN A 134 -1.01 23.63 6.21
CA GLN A 134 -1.29 22.45 7.06
C GLN A 134 -0.86 21.14 6.39
N PHE A 135 0.44 20.80 6.42
CA PHE A 135 1.00 19.51 5.99
C PHE A 135 1.93 18.91 7.06
N LEU A 136 2.20 17.60 6.99
CA LEU A 136 3.02 16.89 7.98
C LEU A 136 4.51 17.12 7.76
N VAL A 137 5.20 17.36 8.88
CA VAL A 137 6.66 17.42 9.00
C VAL A 137 7.12 16.48 10.11
N ASP A 138 8.39 16.08 10.07
CA ASP A 138 9.02 15.23 11.08
C ASP A 138 10.02 16.05 11.89
N SER A 139 9.78 16.21 13.18
CA SER A 139 10.63 17.02 14.06
C SER A 139 11.97 16.37 14.36
N ARG A 140 12.13 15.06 14.11
CA ARG A 140 13.38 14.30 14.29
C ARG A 140 14.45 14.66 13.26
N VAL A 141 14.11 15.48 12.28
CA VAL A 141 14.98 15.91 11.19
C VAL A 141 15.85 17.12 11.56
N LYS A 142 15.59 17.74 12.72
CA LYS A 142 16.40 18.88 13.21
C LYS A 142 17.80 18.40 13.60
N ASP A 143 18.81 19.25 13.40
CA ASP A 143 20.25 19.04 13.67
C ASP A 143 20.64 18.54 15.09
N GLU A 144 19.69 18.29 15.99
CA GLU A 144 19.91 17.94 17.39
C GLU A 144 19.23 16.63 17.84
N TRP A 145 18.38 16.00 17.01
CA TRP A 145 17.72 14.75 17.41
C TRP A 145 18.62 13.54 17.18
N ASP A 146 19.01 12.86 18.26
CA ASP A 146 19.79 11.63 18.22
C ASP A 146 19.13 10.53 19.07
N ARG A 147 18.78 9.42 18.43
CA ARG A 147 18.15 8.26 19.11
C ARG A 147 18.94 7.71 20.30
N SER A 148 20.26 7.88 20.35
CA SER A 148 21.10 7.46 21.47
C SER A 148 20.94 8.36 22.70
N THR A 149 20.66 9.65 22.51
CA THR A 149 20.48 10.63 23.59
C THR A 149 19.02 10.86 23.96
N GLU A 150 18.10 10.66 23.02
CA GLU A 150 16.65 10.86 23.17
C GLU A 150 15.94 9.69 23.88
N VAL A 151 16.68 8.64 24.27
CA VAL A 151 16.15 7.53 25.06
C VAL A 151 15.77 8.01 26.47
N LEU A 152 14.53 7.75 26.90
CA LEU A 152 14.06 8.18 28.21
C LEU A 152 14.65 7.33 29.34
N ARG A 153 14.77 6.02 29.10
CA ARG A 153 15.28 5.05 30.07
C ARG A 153 15.63 3.72 29.40
N TRP A 154 16.82 3.21 29.69
CA TRP A 154 17.14 1.79 29.53
C TRP A 154 16.59 1.02 30.73
N LEU A 155 15.73 0.02 30.48
CA LEU A 155 15.00 -0.73 31.50
C LEU A 155 15.86 -1.83 32.15
N VAL A 156 16.91 -1.38 32.84
CA VAL A 156 17.97 -2.18 33.47
C VAL A 156 18.37 -1.54 34.81
N SER A 157 18.93 -2.34 35.72
CA SER A 157 19.57 -1.82 36.93
C SER A 157 20.81 -0.97 36.65
N GLY A 158 20.81 0.24 37.21
CA GLY A 158 21.87 1.26 37.03
C GLY A 158 21.28 2.51 36.40
N GLU A 159 21.29 3.64 37.11
CA GLU A 159 20.73 4.89 36.57
C GLU A 159 21.57 5.39 35.39
N ASP A 160 22.89 5.36 35.51
CA ASP A 160 23.85 5.80 34.49
C ASP A 160 24.27 4.67 33.51
N PHE A 161 23.38 3.69 33.27
CA PHE A 161 23.67 2.61 32.33
C PHE A 161 23.46 3.08 30.88
N ASP A 162 24.49 2.87 30.06
CA ASP A 162 24.51 3.09 28.61
C ASP A 162 24.92 1.77 27.93
N PRO A 163 24.12 1.22 27.01
CA PRO A 163 24.44 -0.03 26.32
C PRO A 163 25.69 0.05 25.42
N MET A 164 26.21 1.25 25.13
CA MET A 164 27.42 1.47 24.34
C MET A 164 28.70 1.48 25.21
N ASP A 165 28.56 1.65 26.53
CA ASP A 165 29.70 1.77 27.46
C ASP A 165 30.18 0.42 28.04
N SER A 166 31.48 0.30 28.25
CA SER A 166 32.09 -0.88 28.87
C SER A 166 32.16 -0.75 30.39
N TYR A 167 31.54 -1.69 31.11
CA TYR A 167 31.51 -1.71 32.57
C TYR A 167 32.47 -2.74 33.17
N GLY A 168 33.41 -2.28 33.99
CA GLY A 168 34.55 -3.08 34.48
C GLY A 168 34.39 -3.78 35.84
N SER A 169 33.37 -3.50 36.65
CA SER A 169 33.22 -4.19 37.95
C SER A 169 31.78 -4.31 38.45
N GLN A 170 31.44 -5.51 38.94
CA GLN A 170 30.14 -5.95 39.51
C GLN A 170 28.98 -6.14 38.52
N MET A 171 29.26 -6.78 37.38
CA MET A 171 28.24 -7.28 36.44
C MET A 171 27.69 -8.65 36.89
N VAL A 172 26.38 -8.84 36.80
CA VAL A 172 25.67 -10.06 37.15
C VAL A 172 25.06 -10.68 35.90
N TYR A 173 25.21 -12.00 35.77
CA TYR A 173 24.59 -12.77 34.72
C TYR A 173 23.08 -12.94 34.93
N LEU A 174 22.29 -12.52 33.94
CA LEU A 174 20.82 -12.58 33.93
C LEU A 174 20.25 -13.44 32.78
N GLY A 175 21.09 -14.14 32.04
CA GLY A 175 20.68 -15.03 30.96
C GLY A 175 21.57 -14.91 29.72
N ARG A 176 21.13 -15.51 28.63
CA ARG A 176 21.74 -15.45 27.30
C ARG A 176 20.64 -15.03 26.31
N GLU A 177 21.00 -14.26 25.28
CA GLU A 177 20.17 -14.07 24.09
C GLU A 177 21.05 -14.23 22.85
N GLY A 178 20.62 -15.10 21.93
CA GLY A 178 21.46 -15.58 20.84
C GLY A 178 22.76 -16.20 21.36
N GLU A 179 23.90 -15.76 20.84
CA GLU A 179 25.20 -16.23 21.32
C GLU A 179 25.75 -15.45 22.54
N MET A 180 25.12 -14.36 22.96
CA MET A 180 25.68 -13.39 23.91
C MET A 180 25.20 -13.57 25.36
N ASP A 181 26.14 -13.53 26.31
CA ASP A 181 25.85 -13.49 27.75
C ASP A 181 25.25 -12.12 28.13
N ILE A 182 24.06 -12.12 28.75
CA ILE A 182 23.46 -10.91 29.29
C ILE A 182 24.00 -10.66 30.69
N ARG A 183 24.86 -9.64 30.79
CA ARG A 183 25.48 -9.21 32.05
C ARG A 183 25.07 -7.78 32.35
N ILE A 184 24.51 -7.55 33.53
CA ILE A 184 23.89 -6.28 33.91
C ILE A 184 24.53 -5.76 35.20
N PRO A 185 24.71 -4.43 35.38
CA PRO A 185 25.25 -3.89 36.62
C PRO A 185 24.40 -4.26 37.82
N SER A 186 25.05 -4.60 38.92
CA SER A 186 24.36 -4.86 40.19
C SER A 186 24.44 -3.66 41.13
N THR A 187 23.40 -3.49 41.94
CA THR A 187 23.29 -2.44 42.94
C THR A 187 23.40 -3.05 44.33
N GLN A 188 24.24 -2.47 45.20
CA GLN A 188 24.42 -2.95 46.56
C GLN A 188 23.20 -2.63 47.44
N VAL A 189 22.75 -3.62 48.21
CA VAL A 189 21.70 -3.51 49.23
C VAL A 189 22.13 -4.24 50.52
N GLY A 190 22.47 -3.45 51.55
CA GLY A 190 23.00 -4.01 52.80
C GLY A 190 24.24 -4.88 52.57
N ASN A 191 24.15 -6.15 52.98
CA ASN A 191 25.21 -7.14 52.78
C ASN A 191 25.05 -7.96 51.49
N GLY A 192 24.27 -7.50 50.49
CA GLY A 192 24.11 -8.21 49.22
C GLY A 192 23.97 -7.25 48.05
N HIS A 193 23.68 -7.78 46.89
CA HIS A 193 23.42 -7.03 45.67
C HIS A 193 22.13 -7.52 45.00
N PHE A 194 21.57 -6.68 44.14
CA PHE A 194 20.48 -7.05 43.27
C PHE A 194 20.70 -6.50 41.86
N ALA A 195 20.08 -7.11 40.86
CA ALA A 195 20.08 -6.64 39.48
C ALA A 195 18.75 -6.99 38.81
N TRP A 196 18.36 -6.24 37.80
CA TRP A 196 17.12 -6.50 37.05
C TRP A 196 17.26 -6.05 35.60
N ARG A 197 16.50 -6.71 34.73
CA ARG A 197 16.29 -6.32 33.33
C ARG A 197 14.85 -6.54 32.92
N VAL A 198 14.37 -5.75 31.97
CA VAL A 198 13.10 -5.95 31.29
C VAL A 198 13.36 -6.35 29.84
N SER A 199 12.61 -7.33 29.35
CA SER A 199 12.58 -7.74 27.94
C SER A 199 11.17 -7.58 27.39
N ASP A 200 11.07 -7.15 26.14
CA ASP A 200 9.81 -6.97 25.43
C ASP A 200 9.42 -8.27 24.71
N ASN A 201 8.27 -8.85 25.07
CA ASN A 201 7.83 -10.09 24.45
C ASN A 201 7.30 -9.86 23.02
N ALA A 202 6.94 -8.64 22.63
CA ALA A 202 6.50 -8.32 21.28
C ALA A 202 7.67 -8.27 20.28
N GLN A 203 8.92 -8.24 20.74
CA GLN A 203 10.12 -8.42 19.90
C GLN A 203 10.49 -9.90 19.70
N LYS A 204 9.60 -10.82 20.07
CA LYS A 204 9.78 -12.28 19.94
C LYS A 204 8.58 -12.87 19.20
N TYR A 205 8.79 -14.01 18.54
CA TYR A 205 7.73 -14.70 17.83
C TYR A 205 6.84 -15.51 18.80
N THR A 206 5.52 -15.35 18.71
CA THR A 206 4.57 -16.09 19.56
C THR A 206 4.22 -17.42 18.90
N PHE A 207 4.80 -18.52 19.39
CA PHE A 207 4.76 -19.83 18.70
C PHE A 207 3.51 -20.67 18.99
N ASN A 208 2.82 -20.42 20.10
CA ASN A 208 1.66 -21.19 20.56
C ASN A 208 0.32 -20.58 20.13
N THR A 209 0.30 -19.80 19.05
CA THR A 209 -0.95 -19.25 18.51
C THR A 209 -1.81 -20.38 17.99
N LEU A 210 -3.09 -20.36 18.37
CA LEU A 210 -4.05 -21.39 17.97
C LEU A 210 -4.56 -21.09 16.56
N ASN A 211 -4.62 -22.12 15.73
CA ASN A 211 -5.32 -22.06 14.46
C ASN A 211 -6.76 -22.58 14.64
N PRO A 212 -7.77 -21.69 14.76
CA PRO A 212 -9.16 -22.09 14.97
C PRO A 212 -9.77 -22.83 13.77
N PHE A 213 -9.08 -22.84 12.62
CA PHE A 213 -9.52 -23.47 11.37
C PHE A 213 -8.82 -24.81 11.09
N ALA A 214 -7.89 -25.27 11.95
CA ALA A 214 -7.09 -26.48 11.76
C ALA A 214 -7.88 -27.81 11.59
N ASP A 215 -9.16 -27.85 11.97
CA ASP A 215 -10.03 -29.02 11.80
C ASP A 215 -10.43 -29.22 10.34
N LYS A 216 -9.63 -30.01 9.61
CA LYS A 216 -9.74 -30.33 8.18
C LYS A 216 -11.13 -30.79 7.73
N ALA A 217 -11.98 -31.32 8.63
CA ALA A 217 -13.34 -31.74 8.31
C ALA A 217 -14.36 -30.58 8.26
N LYS A 218 -14.02 -29.40 8.81
CA LYS A 218 -14.89 -28.20 8.88
C LYS A 218 -14.59 -27.14 7.83
N ILE A 219 -13.53 -27.32 7.02
CA ILE A 219 -13.07 -26.41 5.95
C ILE A 219 -13.89 -26.62 4.65
N ALA A 220 -14.90 -27.49 4.64
CA ALA A 220 -15.68 -27.81 3.43
C ALA A 220 -16.59 -26.67 2.92
N THR A 221 -16.63 -25.51 3.58
CA THR A 221 -17.34 -24.30 3.13
C THR A 221 -16.32 -23.26 2.65
N GLN A 222 -16.48 -22.74 1.43
CA GLN A 222 -15.59 -21.76 0.77
C GLN A 222 -15.23 -20.55 1.65
N ASP A 223 -16.07 -20.20 2.62
CA ASP A 223 -15.95 -18.98 3.44
C ASP A 223 -14.83 -19.03 4.50
N LYS A 224 -14.40 -20.23 4.91
CA LYS A 224 -13.43 -20.38 6.03
C LYS A 224 -11.96 -20.38 5.59
N SER A 225 -11.65 -20.80 4.37
CA SER A 225 -10.28 -20.82 3.84
C SER A 225 -9.75 -19.43 3.46
N ILE A 226 -10.62 -18.43 3.28
CA ILE A 226 -10.19 -17.06 2.94
C ILE A 226 -9.77 -16.31 4.20
N ALA A 227 -10.41 -16.56 5.35
CA ALA A 227 -9.93 -16.01 6.62
C ALA A 227 -8.51 -16.52 6.95
N GLU A 228 -8.20 -17.78 6.61
CA GLU A 228 -6.83 -18.33 6.71
C GLU A 228 -5.82 -17.62 5.82
N SER A 229 -6.25 -17.01 4.71
CA SER A 229 -5.36 -16.31 3.78
C SER A 229 -5.11 -14.84 4.15
N LEU A 230 -5.91 -14.27 5.05
CA LEU A 230 -5.93 -12.83 5.32
C LEU A 230 -5.27 -12.45 6.65
N VAL A 231 -5.01 -13.40 7.54
CA VAL A 231 -4.42 -13.13 8.86
C VAL A 231 -3.36 -14.18 9.18
N PRO A 232 -2.22 -13.80 9.77
CA PRO A 232 -1.14 -14.70 10.16
C PRO A 232 -1.62 -15.60 11.30
N LEU A 233 -2.12 -16.78 10.94
CA LEU A 233 -2.67 -17.71 11.92
C LEU A 233 -1.56 -18.42 12.67
N GLN A 234 -0.58 -18.95 11.95
CA GLN A 234 0.49 -19.74 12.55
C GLN A 234 1.62 -20.04 11.59
N THR A 235 2.85 -19.85 12.05
CA THR A 235 4.02 -20.53 11.50
C THR A 235 4.08 -21.90 12.16
N PRO A 236 3.90 -23.01 11.43
CA PRO A 236 3.97 -24.32 12.05
C PRO A 236 5.38 -24.52 12.63
N VAL A 237 5.46 -25.09 13.83
CA VAL A 237 6.70 -25.10 14.64
C VAL A 237 7.80 -25.92 13.96
N ASP A 238 7.42 -26.84 13.07
CA ASP A 238 8.29 -27.65 12.22
C ASP A 238 9.00 -26.88 11.11
N THR A 239 8.59 -25.64 10.80
CA THR A 239 9.29 -24.79 9.82
C THR A 239 10.54 -24.13 10.39
N ILE A 240 10.75 -24.26 11.71
CA ILE A 240 12.02 -23.92 12.33
C ILE A 240 12.92 -25.14 12.10
N ASP A 241 14.03 -24.97 11.38
CA ASP A 241 14.95 -26.06 11.03
C ASP A 241 15.40 -26.85 12.27
N GLU A 242 15.63 -26.15 13.39
CA GLU A 242 15.96 -26.71 14.70
C GLU A 242 14.85 -27.57 15.34
N LEU A 243 13.60 -27.36 14.95
CA LEU A 243 12.42 -28.07 15.47
C LEU A 243 11.70 -28.91 14.41
N ASN A 244 12.36 -29.18 13.29
CA ASN A 244 11.81 -29.99 12.22
C ASN A 244 11.33 -31.36 12.75
N GLY A 245 10.04 -31.66 12.54
CA GLY A 245 9.37 -32.85 13.06
C GLY A 245 8.59 -32.63 14.37
N VAL A 246 8.58 -31.42 14.95
CA VAL A 246 7.72 -31.04 16.08
C VAL A 246 6.48 -30.32 15.56
N ASP A 247 5.36 -31.04 15.45
CA ASP A 247 4.06 -30.44 15.14
C ASP A 247 3.11 -30.64 16.34
N PRO A 248 3.05 -29.69 17.29
CA PRO A 248 2.17 -29.80 18.44
C PRO A 248 0.72 -29.65 18.00
N THR A 249 -0.16 -30.51 18.51
CA THR A 249 -1.60 -30.36 18.31
C THR A 249 -2.12 -29.06 18.94
N GLU A 250 -3.26 -28.55 18.46
CA GLU A 250 -3.89 -27.36 19.03
C GLU A 250 -4.17 -27.49 20.54
N GLU A 251 -4.50 -28.70 21.00
CA GLU A 251 -4.68 -28.97 22.43
C GLU A 251 -3.37 -28.90 23.22
N GLU A 252 -2.24 -29.30 22.62
CA GLU A 252 -0.92 -29.21 23.25
C GLU A 252 -0.46 -27.76 23.30
N LYS A 253 -0.63 -27.00 22.20
CA LYS A 253 -0.34 -25.56 22.14
C LYS A 253 -1.10 -24.79 23.22
N ALA A 254 -2.40 -25.06 23.39
CA ALA A 254 -3.24 -24.43 24.41
C ALA A 254 -2.77 -24.72 25.86
N LYS A 255 -2.02 -25.81 26.08
CA LYS A 255 -1.52 -26.21 27.40
C LYS A 255 -0.08 -25.74 27.67
N MET A 256 0.55 -25.06 26.71
CA MET A 256 1.93 -24.57 26.88
C MET A 256 1.96 -23.40 27.88
N LEU A 257 2.79 -23.56 28.91
CA LEU A 257 2.93 -22.57 29.99
C LEU A 257 4.26 -21.80 29.92
N SER A 258 5.15 -22.20 29.01
CA SER A 258 6.46 -21.61 28.79
C SER A 258 7.09 -22.12 27.50
N THR A 259 8.13 -21.43 27.00
CA THR A 259 8.97 -21.91 25.88
C THR A 259 9.59 -23.29 26.15
N MET A 260 9.89 -23.63 27.41
CA MET A 260 10.40 -24.95 27.79
C MET A 260 9.37 -26.08 27.66
N SER A 261 8.09 -25.76 27.48
CA SER A 261 7.06 -26.78 27.23
C SER A 261 7.28 -27.49 25.89
N LEU A 262 7.96 -26.85 24.94
CA LEU A 262 8.38 -27.48 23.68
C LEU A 262 9.36 -28.64 23.94
N ALA A 263 10.25 -28.49 24.91
CA ALA A 263 11.17 -29.55 25.33
C ALA A 263 10.45 -30.74 25.99
N LEU A 264 9.17 -30.63 26.35
CA LEU A 264 8.38 -31.74 26.90
C LEU A 264 7.68 -32.57 25.82
N LEU A 265 7.68 -32.12 24.57
CA LEU A 265 7.20 -32.88 23.41
C LEU A 265 8.23 -33.94 22.95
N ASP A 266 9.21 -34.25 23.82
CA ASP A 266 10.47 -35.01 23.69
C ASP A 266 10.37 -36.49 23.29
N GLY A 267 9.31 -36.89 22.57
CA GLY A 267 9.21 -38.23 21.99
C GLY A 267 9.82 -38.35 20.58
N GLN A 268 10.05 -37.25 19.87
CA GLN A 268 10.26 -37.25 18.41
C GLN A 268 11.59 -36.65 17.92
N ILE A 269 12.39 -36.00 18.77
CA ILE A 269 13.64 -35.36 18.35
C ILE A 269 14.85 -36.02 19.03
N VAL A 270 15.76 -36.61 18.25
CA VAL A 270 17.08 -37.02 18.74
C VAL A 270 17.99 -35.78 18.72
N GLY A 271 18.26 -35.16 19.87
CA GLY A 271 19.19 -34.01 19.98
C GLY A 271 18.55 -32.64 20.28
N SER A 272 17.31 -32.60 20.78
CA SER A 272 16.45 -31.43 21.02
C SER A 272 17.02 -30.30 21.89
N GLY A 273 17.95 -30.60 22.81
CA GLY A 273 18.46 -29.63 23.78
C GLY A 273 19.20 -28.46 23.12
N ASP A 274 20.17 -28.76 22.24
CA ASP A 274 21.03 -27.76 21.61
C ASP A 274 20.27 -26.89 20.61
N ALA A 275 19.30 -27.48 19.91
CA ALA A 275 18.52 -26.83 18.86
C ALA A 275 17.49 -25.85 19.45
N LEU A 276 16.70 -26.28 20.46
CA LEU A 276 15.79 -25.40 21.19
C LEU A 276 16.56 -24.27 21.91
N GLN A 277 17.78 -24.55 22.37
CA GLN A 277 18.60 -23.55 23.07
C GLN A 277 19.08 -22.41 22.16
N LYS A 278 19.18 -22.63 20.84
CA LYS A 278 19.51 -21.57 19.87
C LYS A 278 18.36 -20.60 19.65
N ILE A 279 17.14 -21.12 19.52
CA ILE A 279 15.95 -20.36 19.11
C ILE A 279 15.07 -19.88 20.28
N LYS A 280 15.26 -20.42 21.50
CA LYS A 280 14.38 -20.15 22.66
C LYS A 280 14.21 -18.66 22.97
N ASP A 281 15.20 -17.84 22.61
CA ASP A 281 15.25 -16.43 22.97
C ASP A 281 14.48 -15.57 21.95
N SER A 282 14.34 -16.06 20.71
CA SER A 282 13.50 -15.51 19.65
C SER A 282 12.03 -15.92 19.77
N LEU A 283 11.70 -16.84 20.70
CA LEU A 283 10.35 -17.36 20.93
C LEU A 283 9.72 -16.88 22.25
N THR A 284 8.41 -16.65 22.22
CA THR A 284 7.59 -16.40 23.41
C THR A 284 6.29 -17.20 23.36
N TYR A 285 5.74 -17.55 24.53
CA TYR A 285 4.43 -18.21 24.64
C TYR A 285 3.28 -17.21 24.89
N MET A 286 3.61 -15.92 25.10
CA MET A 286 2.63 -14.89 25.36
C MET A 286 3.17 -13.52 24.92
N SER A 287 2.45 -12.89 24.00
CA SER A 287 2.57 -11.48 23.64
C SER A 287 1.16 -10.93 23.37
N MET A 288 0.64 -10.10 24.25
CA MET A 288 -0.65 -9.44 24.10
C MET A 288 -0.43 -7.93 23.95
N GLY A 289 -0.87 -7.39 22.80
CA GLY A 289 -0.81 -5.97 22.48
C GLY A 289 -2.12 -5.25 22.78
N LEU A 290 -2.03 -3.96 23.10
CA LEU A 290 -3.19 -3.09 23.25
C LEU A 290 -3.45 -2.33 21.94
N LEU A 291 -4.72 -2.07 21.67
CA LEU A 291 -5.17 -1.21 20.58
C LEU A 291 -5.13 0.26 21.04
N THR A 292 -3.92 0.78 21.28
CA THR A 292 -3.68 2.17 21.69
C THR A 292 -3.12 3.02 20.56
N ASN A 293 -3.36 4.32 20.61
CA ASN A 293 -2.78 5.28 19.66
C ASN A 293 -1.47 5.85 20.24
N PRO A 294 -0.29 5.51 19.69
CA PRO A 294 0.98 6.00 20.21
C PRO A 294 1.24 7.49 19.91
N GLN A 295 0.48 8.11 19.00
CA GLN A 295 0.62 9.54 18.71
C GLN A 295 -0.19 10.38 19.68
N THR A 296 -1.53 10.21 19.73
CA THR A 296 -2.40 11.05 20.57
C THR A 296 -2.61 10.51 21.98
N GLY A 297 -2.27 9.25 22.23
CA GLY A 297 -2.75 8.51 23.40
C GLY A 297 -4.22 8.10 23.27
N GLY A 298 -4.71 7.31 24.24
CA GLY A 298 -6.04 6.72 24.20
C GLY A 298 -6.09 5.44 23.37
N THR A 299 -7.29 4.89 23.17
CA THR A 299 -7.51 3.68 22.35
C THR A 299 -7.78 4.02 20.88
N LYS A 300 -7.41 3.12 19.97
CA LYS A 300 -7.80 3.19 18.55
C LYS A 300 -9.32 3.05 18.39
N LYS A 301 -9.86 3.59 17.29
CA LYS A 301 -11.27 3.49 16.92
C LYS A 301 -11.54 2.27 16.03
N ASN A 302 -12.62 1.54 16.28
CA ASN A 302 -13.01 0.36 15.50
C ASN A 302 -13.70 0.78 14.20
N LEU A 303 -12.97 0.80 13.10
CA LEU A 303 -13.49 1.26 11.82
C LEU A 303 -14.52 0.29 11.22
N SER A 304 -14.49 -1.00 11.60
CA SER A 304 -15.51 -1.99 11.20
C SER A 304 -16.91 -1.57 11.65
N ALA A 305 -17.02 -0.94 12.83
CA ALA A 305 -18.29 -0.42 13.34
C ALA A 305 -18.94 0.60 12.38
N PHE A 306 -18.14 1.43 11.71
CA PHE A 306 -18.64 2.43 10.78
C PHE A 306 -18.87 1.86 9.37
N ILE A 307 -17.91 1.09 8.87
CA ILE A 307 -17.91 0.59 7.50
C ILE A 307 -18.98 -0.50 7.30
N GLU A 308 -19.28 -1.29 8.34
CA GLU A 308 -20.16 -2.46 8.20
C GLU A 308 -21.59 -2.26 8.77
N ASP A 309 -21.85 -1.24 9.60
CA ASP A 309 -23.17 -0.95 10.21
C ASP A 309 -23.91 0.28 9.59
N TYR A 310 -23.64 0.55 8.30
CA TYR A 310 -24.41 1.45 7.41
C TYR A 310 -24.66 2.93 7.79
N GLY A 311 -24.04 3.45 8.84
CA GLY A 311 -23.48 4.80 8.86
C GLY A 311 -24.23 5.89 9.61
N SER A 312 -23.41 6.86 10.02
CA SER A 312 -23.60 7.87 11.06
C SER A 312 -23.49 7.30 12.47
N TYR A 313 -22.37 7.62 13.12
CA TYR A 313 -22.13 7.40 14.53
C TYR A 313 -22.28 8.73 15.25
N ALA A 314 -23.14 8.80 16.27
CA ALA A 314 -23.37 10.04 17.01
C ALA A 314 -22.27 10.29 18.05
N ASP A 315 -22.04 11.56 18.37
CA ASP A 315 -21.20 11.96 19.50
C ASP A 315 -21.74 11.36 20.81
N LYS A 316 -20.84 10.90 21.68
CA LYS A 316 -21.23 10.36 23.00
C LYS A 316 -21.22 11.37 24.14
N GLY A 317 -21.22 12.67 23.81
CA GLY A 317 -21.37 13.77 24.76
C GLY A 317 -20.10 14.12 25.56
N GLU A 318 -19.06 13.28 25.53
CA GLU A 318 -17.71 13.63 26.00
C GLU A 318 -16.91 14.16 24.80
N GLY A 319 -16.31 15.35 24.90
CA GLY A 319 -15.77 16.10 23.75
C GLY A 319 -14.68 15.39 22.92
N PHE A 320 -14.07 14.33 23.45
CA PHE A 320 -13.08 13.49 22.76
C PHE A 320 -13.70 12.26 22.07
N LEU A 321 -14.95 11.89 22.42
CA LEU A 321 -15.72 10.81 21.80
C LEU A 321 -16.59 11.34 20.66
N GLN A 322 -15.91 11.93 19.68
CA GLN A 322 -16.56 12.45 18.46
C GLN A 322 -17.13 11.30 17.63
N GLY A 323 -18.33 11.50 17.13
CA GLY A 323 -19.00 10.65 16.17
C GLY A 323 -18.30 10.65 14.81
N MET A 324 -18.90 9.95 13.86
CA MET A 324 -18.38 9.83 12.50
C MET A 324 -19.53 9.75 11.52
N GLN A 325 -19.51 10.59 10.49
CA GLN A 325 -20.50 10.68 9.44
C GLN A 325 -19.89 10.28 8.10
N LYS A 326 -20.75 9.89 7.14
CA LYS A 326 -20.30 9.52 5.79
C LYS A 326 -19.58 10.65 5.06
N LYS A 327 -19.89 11.91 5.38
CA LYS A 327 -19.31 13.08 4.73
C LYS A 327 -18.06 13.60 5.43
N ASP A 328 -17.68 13.02 6.56
CA ASP A 328 -16.50 13.48 7.28
C ASP A 328 -15.25 13.15 6.45
N PRO A 329 -14.35 14.13 6.23
CA PRO A 329 -13.11 13.90 5.50
C PRO A 329 -12.17 13.00 6.30
N ILE A 330 -11.42 12.15 5.60
CA ILE A 330 -10.33 11.36 6.23
C ILE A 330 -9.19 12.29 6.67
N LEU A 331 -8.86 13.30 5.85
CA LEU A 331 -7.88 14.34 6.16
C LEU A 331 -8.61 15.64 6.50
N ASP A 332 -8.89 15.85 7.79
CA ASP A 332 -9.64 17.01 8.29
C ASP A 332 -8.72 18.24 8.52
N ARG A 333 -8.18 18.78 7.43
CA ARG A 333 -7.36 20.01 7.41
C ARG A 333 -7.77 20.88 6.22
N ASP A 334 -7.72 22.20 6.37
CA ASP A 334 -8.13 23.18 5.36
C ASP A 334 -7.43 22.97 4.01
N ARG A 335 -6.18 22.52 4.03
CA ARG A 335 -5.41 22.18 2.82
C ARG A 335 -6.10 21.09 1.98
N PHE A 336 -6.69 20.09 2.61
CA PHE A 336 -7.29 18.94 1.92
C PHE A 336 -8.80 19.07 1.71
N ARG A 337 -9.35 20.27 1.96
CA ARG A 337 -10.79 20.56 1.88
C ARG A 337 -11.43 20.24 0.51
N TYR A 338 -10.65 20.09 -0.56
CA TYR A 338 -11.16 19.77 -1.90
C TYR A 338 -10.59 18.46 -2.48
N THR A 339 -9.78 17.73 -1.71
CA THR A 339 -9.07 16.53 -2.17
C THR A 339 -9.21 15.33 -1.26
N SER A 340 -9.47 15.54 0.03
CA SER A 340 -9.74 14.43 0.95
C SER A 340 -11.01 13.68 0.52
N PRO A 341 -10.98 12.36 0.38
CA PRO A 341 -12.18 11.55 0.35
C PRO A 341 -12.81 11.56 1.74
N THR A 342 -14.07 11.15 1.75
CA THR A 342 -14.86 11.01 2.95
C THR A 342 -14.80 9.56 3.47
N PHE A 343 -15.10 9.34 4.75
CA PHE A 343 -15.25 7.98 5.27
C PHE A 343 -16.38 7.20 4.57
N GLY A 344 -17.37 7.89 3.99
CA GLY A 344 -18.44 7.29 3.18
C GLY A 344 -17.91 6.48 1.99
N VAL A 345 -16.80 6.91 1.38
CA VAL A 345 -16.14 6.21 0.27
C VAL A 345 -15.63 4.82 0.70
N LEU A 346 -15.13 4.69 1.93
CA LEU A 346 -14.67 3.42 2.48
C LEU A 346 -15.84 2.50 2.85
N GLN A 347 -16.90 3.09 3.42
CA GLN A 347 -18.13 2.37 3.72
C GLN A 347 -18.77 1.80 2.45
N ASP A 348 -18.93 2.63 1.42
CA ASP A 348 -19.56 2.22 0.17
C ASP A 348 -18.70 1.20 -0.60
N TYR A 349 -17.36 1.27 -0.48
CA TYR A 349 -16.47 0.21 -0.96
C TYR A 349 -16.76 -1.14 -0.32
N ALA A 350 -16.93 -1.20 1.00
CA ALA A 350 -17.27 -2.45 1.67
C ALA A 350 -18.65 -2.97 1.26
N SER A 351 -19.63 -2.09 1.04
CA SER A 351 -20.97 -2.49 0.60
C SER A 351 -21.04 -3.03 -0.84
N LEU A 352 -20.01 -2.82 -1.67
CA LEU A 352 -19.96 -3.36 -3.03
C LEU A 352 -20.12 -4.88 -3.07
N ARG A 353 -19.72 -5.59 -2.00
CA ARG A 353 -19.90 -7.03 -1.86
C ARG A 353 -21.36 -7.46 -2.03
N GLU A 354 -22.31 -6.65 -1.56
CA GLU A 354 -23.74 -6.94 -1.65
C GLU A 354 -24.29 -6.77 -3.07
N GLU A 355 -23.60 -6.00 -3.91
CA GLU A 355 -23.97 -5.77 -5.31
C GLU A 355 -23.43 -6.85 -6.26
N VAL A 356 -22.45 -7.66 -5.82
CA VAL A 356 -21.89 -8.75 -6.61
C VAL A 356 -22.86 -9.92 -6.65
N SER A 357 -23.28 -10.31 -7.84
CA SER A 357 -24.18 -11.44 -8.06
C SER A 357 -23.64 -12.34 -9.18
N ALA A 358 -23.40 -13.61 -8.84
CA ALA A 358 -22.78 -14.61 -9.72
C ALA A 358 -21.41 -14.18 -10.29
N GLY A 359 -20.57 -13.55 -9.46
CA GLY A 359 -19.24 -13.07 -9.87
C GLY A 359 -19.25 -11.86 -10.80
N ALA A 360 -20.41 -11.19 -10.93
CA ALA A 360 -20.58 -10.04 -11.81
C ALA A 360 -21.25 -8.86 -11.08
N ILE A 361 -20.86 -7.64 -11.46
CA ILE A 361 -21.38 -6.39 -10.91
C ILE A 361 -21.85 -5.45 -12.03
N SER A 362 -22.90 -4.67 -11.76
CA SER A 362 -23.39 -3.67 -12.71
C SER A 362 -22.56 -2.40 -12.61
N SER A 363 -22.32 -1.72 -13.74
CA SER A 363 -21.59 -0.46 -13.69
C SER A 363 -22.39 0.66 -12.99
N ARG A 364 -21.71 1.54 -12.27
CA ARG A 364 -22.26 2.73 -11.59
C ARG A 364 -21.20 3.83 -11.51
N SER A 365 -21.61 5.08 -11.54
CA SER A 365 -20.73 6.23 -11.33
C SER A 365 -20.42 6.46 -9.87
N GLU A 366 -19.41 7.27 -9.67
CA GLU A 366 -19.24 8.01 -8.42
C GLU A 366 -20.43 9.00 -8.29
N GLU A 367 -21.03 9.08 -7.11
CA GLU A 367 -22.06 10.09 -6.81
C GLU A 367 -21.37 11.46 -6.76
N SER A 368 -21.92 12.48 -7.44
CA SER A 368 -21.35 13.83 -7.71
C SER A 368 -20.70 14.10 -9.07
N SER A 369 -20.79 13.20 -10.07
CA SER A 369 -20.48 13.60 -11.44
C SER A 369 -21.36 14.81 -11.82
N PRO A 370 -20.80 16.00 -12.12
CA PRO A 370 -21.59 17.17 -12.38
C PRO A 370 -22.52 16.86 -13.54
N THR A 371 -23.82 17.14 -13.36
CA THR A 371 -24.76 17.24 -14.48
C THR A 371 -24.08 18.09 -15.53
N ALA A 372 -23.80 17.53 -16.71
CA ALA A 372 -22.99 18.18 -17.72
C ALA A 372 -23.63 19.53 -18.11
N ILE A 373 -23.16 20.64 -17.54
CA ILE A 373 -23.52 21.96 -18.03
C ILE A 373 -22.77 22.10 -19.35
N HIS A 374 -23.52 22.06 -20.45
CA HIS A 374 -23.06 22.19 -21.83
C HIS A 374 -22.49 23.59 -22.17
N ASP A 375 -22.04 24.37 -21.19
CA ASP A 375 -21.50 25.69 -21.47
C ASP A 375 -20.09 25.55 -22.03
N THR A 376 -20.01 25.59 -23.36
CA THR A 376 -18.79 25.51 -24.18
C THR A 376 -17.78 26.62 -23.86
N ASN A 377 -18.15 27.57 -22.99
CA ASN A 377 -17.39 28.76 -22.66
C ASN A 377 -16.97 28.88 -21.18
N THR A 378 -17.22 27.93 -20.28
CA THR A 378 -16.75 28.05 -18.89
C THR A 378 -15.91 26.84 -18.50
N ALA A 379 -14.73 27.08 -17.92
CA ALA A 379 -13.96 26.04 -17.26
C ALA A 379 -14.83 25.54 -16.11
N GLN A 380 -15.32 24.31 -16.20
CA GLN A 380 -16.06 23.72 -15.10
C GLN A 380 -15.03 23.45 -13.99
N PRO A 381 -15.27 23.92 -12.75
CA PRO A 381 -14.38 23.59 -11.64
C PRO A 381 -14.28 22.06 -11.51
N ALA A 382 -13.11 21.59 -11.09
CA ALA A 382 -12.94 20.19 -10.74
C ALA A 382 -14.05 19.80 -9.73
N PRO A 383 -14.66 18.62 -9.84
CA PRO A 383 -15.70 18.22 -8.90
C PRO A 383 -15.14 18.22 -7.48
N VAL A 384 -15.90 18.84 -6.58
CA VAL A 384 -15.57 18.93 -5.16
C VAL A 384 -15.56 17.52 -4.58
N THR A 385 -14.38 17.00 -4.22
CA THR A 385 -14.27 15.61 -3.71
C THR A 385 -14.92 15.44 -2.34
N THR A 386 -15.20 16.51 -1.60
CA THR A 386 -15.74 16.45 -0.23
C THR A 386 -17.22 16.06 -0.15
N GLU A 387 -17.94 15.97 -1.26
CA GLU A 387 -19.29 15.39 -1.28
C GLU A 387 -19.31 13.93 -1.76
N ARG A 388 -18.16 13.41 -2.20
CA ARG A 388 -18.05 12.04 -2.73
C ARG A 388 -18.16 11.05 -1.58
N ILE A 389 -19.19 10.22 -1.64
CA ILE A 389 -19.43 9.11 -0.70
C ILE A 389 -19.56 7.75 -1.40
N LYS A 390 -19.59 7.71 -2.75
CA LYS A 390 -19.70 6.46 -3.52
C LYS A 390 -18.48 6.16 -4.38
N GLN A 391 -18.17 4.88 -4.47
CA GLN A 391 -17.17 4.27 -5.35
C GLN A 391 -17.74 4.04 -6.75
N GLY A 392 -17.01 4.51 -7.75
CA GLY A 392 -17.30 4.23 -9.15
C GLY A 392 -16.88 2.80 -9.49
N VAL A 393 -17.77 2.08 -10.17
CA VAL A 393 -17.47 0.76 -10.74
C VAL A 393 -17.87 0.81 -12.21
N HIS A 394 -16.90 0.95 -13.10
CA HIS A 394 -17.15 1.06 -14.53
C HIS A 394 -15.89 0.72 -15.33
N PRO A 395 -16.01 0.38 -16.63
CA PRO A 395 -14.82 0.20 -17.45
C PRO A 395 -14.04 1.51 -17.59
N VAL A 396 -12.73 1.39 -17.76
CA VAL A 396 -11.81 2.50 -18.03
C VAL A 396 -11.70 2.70 -19.53
N LEU A 397 -11.89 3.95 -19.99
CA LEU A 397 -11.65 4.34 -21.38
C LEU A 397 -10.15 4.49 -21.62
N THR A 398 -9.52 3.51 -22.26
CA THR A 398 -8.08 3.54 -22.56
C THR A 398 -7.78 4.18 -23.91
N LYS A 399 -8.78 4.23 -24.81
CA LYS A 399 -8.69 4.94 -26.09
C LYS A 399 -10.05 5.36 -26.61
N ALA A 400 -10.10 6.55 -27.18
CA ALA A 400 -11.20 7.00 -28.02
C ALA A 400 -10.62 7.85 -29.15
N ALA A 401 -10.52 7.28 -30.34
CA ALA A 401 -9.93 7.93 -31.50
C ALA A 401 -10.87 7.86 -32.71
N VAL A 402 -10.88 8.92 -33.51
CA VAL A 402 -11.56 8.98 -34.80
C VAL A 402 -10.51 9.24 -35.87
N PHE A 403 -10.47 8.36 -36.88
CA PHE A 403 -9.60 8.50 -38.04
C PHE A 403 -10.42 8.99 -39.23
N PRO A 404 -10.40 10.30 -39.54
CA PRO A 404 -11.06 10.85 -40.72
C PRO A 404 -10.25 10.64 -42.01
N TYR A 405 -10.94 10.27 -43.08
CA TYR A 405 -10.42 10.20 -44.44
C TYR A 405 -11.36 10.94 -45.38
N VAL A 406 -10.83 11.41 -46.51
CA VAL A 406 -11.64 11.96 -47.59
C VAL A 406 -11.56 11.00 -48.77
N ALA A 407 -12.72 10.56 -49.24
CA ALA A 407 -12.87 9.68 -50.37
C ALA A 407 -13.89 10.24 -51.37
N TYR A 408 -13.97 9.66 -52.56
CA TYR A 408 -15.03 9.96 -53.53
C TYR A 408 -15.93 8.74 -53.68
N SER A 409 -17.23 8.91 -53.44
CA SER A 409 -18.23 7.87 -53.65
C SER A 409 -18.71 7.91 -55.10
N LYS A 410 -18.45 6.84 -55.86
CA LYS A 410 -19.01 6.67 -57.21
C LYS A 410 -20.53 6.54 -57.20
N GLU A 411 -21.08 5.85 -56.20
CA GLU A 411 -22.52 5.60 -56.05
C GLU A 411 -23.32 6.89 -55.82
N LYS A 412 -22.77 7.83 -55.02
CA LYS A 412 -23.40 9.11 -54.69
C LYS A 412 -22.86 10.28 -55.52
N GLU A 413 -21.92 10.00 -56.42
CA GLU A 413 -21.23 10.97 -57.27
C GLU A 413 -20.67 12.18 -56.51
N MET A 414 -20.11 11.98 -55.31
CA MET A 414 -19.65 13.08 -54.47
C MET A 414 -18.46 12.74 -53.59
N ALA A 415 -17.73 13.77 -53.15
CA ALA A 415 -16.75 13.64 -52.09
C ALA A 415 -17.45 13.38 -50.74
N VAL A 416 -16.95 12.39 -50.02
CA VAL A 416 -17.42 11.97 -48.70
C VAL A 416 -16.28 11.98 -47.70
N TYR A 417 -16.58 12.36 -46.47
CA TYR A 417 -15.72 12.08 -45.34
C TYR A 417 -16.02 10.68 -44.85
N LEU A 418 -15.00 9.87 -44.58
CA LEU A 418 -15.07 8.59 -43.91
C LEU A 418 -14.49 8.74 -42.50
N PHE A 419 -15.13 8.18 -41.50
CA PHE A 419 -14.71 8.21 -40.11
C PHE A 419 -14.59 6.78 -39.62
N PHE A 420 -13.38 6.40 -39.19
CA PHE A 420 -13.13 5.11 -38.55
C PHE A 420 -12.93 5.38 -37.07
N PRO A 421 -13.99 5.35 -36.24
CA PRO A 421 -13.82 5.41 -34.80
C PRO A 421 -13.25 4.10 -34.27
N ARG A 422 -12.44 4.20 -33.21
CA ARG A 422 -11.94 3.10 -32.40
C ARG A 422 -12.04 3.50 -30.93
N VAL A 423 -12.70 2.66 -30.15
CA VAL A 423 -12.87 2.83 -28.70
C VAL A 423 -12.33 1.59 -28.00
N GLU A 424 -11.62 1.76 -26.90
CA GLU A 424 -11.07 0.68 -26.09
C GLU A 424 -11.62 0.83 -24.65
N LEU A 425 -12.34 -0.18 -24.17
CA LEU A 425 -12.87 -0.23 -22.80
C LEU A 425 -12.22 -1.40 -22.07
N TYR A 426 -11.66 -1.13 -20.90
CA TYR A 426 -10.93 -2.07 -20.07
C TYR A 426 -11.65 -2.28 -18.73
N ASN A 427 -11.81 -3.52 -18.31
CA ASN A 427 -12.28 -3.87 -16.97
C ASN A 427 -11.09 -4.06 -16.01
N PRO A 428 -10.81 -3.12 -15.09
CA PRO A 428 -9.70 -3.25 -14.16
C PRO A 428 -10.02 -4.09 -12.92
N TYR A 429 -11.24 -4.61 -12.77
CA TYR A 429 -11.69 -5.30 -11.55
C TYR A 429 -11.53 -6.82 -11.66
N ASP A 430 -11.49 -7.49 -10.53
CA ASP A 430 -11.44 -8.95 -10.39
C ASP A 430 -12.82 -9.66 -10.59
N VAL A 431 -13.86 -8.89 -10.91
CA VAL A 431 -15.22 -9.36 -11.21
C VAL A 431 -15.64 -9.00 -12.63
N THR A 432 -16.62 -9.73 -13.16
CA THR A 432 -17.18 -9.42 -14.50
C THR A 432 -18.02 -8.14 -14.43
N LEU A 433 -17.78 -7.19 -15.33
CA LEU A 433 -18.68 -6.05 -15.50
C LEU A 433 -19.84 -6.45 -16.41
N ARG A 434 -21.07 -6.34 -15.90
CA ARG A 434 -22.27 -6.67 -16.67
C ARG A 434 -22.44 -5.72 -17.85
N GLY A 435 -22.80 -6.29 -19.00
CA GLY A 435 -23.00 -5.61 -20.26
C GLY A 435 -24.01 -4.47 -20.13
N GLN A 436 -23.58 -3.30 -20.59
CA GLN A 436 -24.29 -2.04 -20.45
C GLN A 436 -23.90 -1.15 -21.62
N ASP A 437 -24.87 -0.49 -22.24
CA ASP A 437 -24.53 0.46 -23.29
C ASP A 437 -23.89 1.73 -22.71
N TYR A 438 -22.85 2.20 -23.37
CA TYR A 438 -22.16 3.45 -23.07
C TYR A 438 -22.29 4.44 -24.22
N ILE A 439 -22.05 5.70 -23.92
CA ILE A 439 -21.87 6.75 -24.93
C ILE A 439 -20.45 7.27 -24.80
N VAL A 440 -19.72 7.28 -25.91
CA VAL A 440 -18.40 7.90 -25.99
C VAL A 440 -18.49 9.15 -26.85
N SER A 441 -18.02 10.26 -26.29
CA SER A 441 -17.87 11.53 -27.00
C SER A 441 -16.39 11.84 -27.22
N VAL A 442 -16.01 12.18 -28.44
CA VAL A 442 -14.68 12.69 -28.80
C VAL A 442 -14.83 14.11 -29.31
N THR A 443 -14.28 15.08 -28.59
CA THR A 443 -14.42 16.50 -28.91
C THR A 443 -13.42 16.94 -29.98
N ALA A 444 -13.91 17.66 -30.98
CA ALA A 444 -13.11 18.21 -32.07
C ALA A 444 -13.27 19.73 -32.12
N ARG A 445 -12.26 20.48 -31.66
CA ARG A 445 -12.20 21.95 -31.80
C ARG A 445 -11.30 22.33 -32.98
N TRP A 446 -11.83 23.16 -33.87
CA TRP A 446 -11.14 23.56 -35.11
C TRP A 446 -10.84 25.06 -35.10
N GLY A 447 -9.57 25.41 -35.31
CA GLY A 447 -9.16 26.81 -35.47
C GLY A 447 -9.78 27.45 -36.71
N SER A 448 -10.18 28.71 -36.62
CA SER A 448 -10.93 29.47 -37.63
C SER A 448 -10.09 29.95 -38.82
N LYS A 449 -9.36 29.06 -39.53
CA LYS A 449 -8.52 29.46 -40.69
C LYS A 449 -8.86 28.74 -42.00
N ARG A 450 -8.67 29.47 -43.10
CA ARG A 450 -9.10 29.12 -44.47
C ARG A 450 -8.22 28.01 -45.06
N TYR A 451 -8.83 26.97 -45.61
CA TYR A 451 -8.18 25.95 -46.43
C TYR A 451 -8.89 25.86 -47.79
N LYS A 452 -8.16 25.40 -48.80
CA LYS A 452 -8.65 25.21 -50.17
C LYS A 452 -8.54 23.73 -50.55
N ALA A 453 -9.50 23.18 -51.27
CA ALA A 453 -9.42 21.82 -51.79
C ALA A 453 -9.80 21.82 -53.27
N ASP A 454 -9.00 21.27 -54.17
CA ASP A 454 -9.32 21.27 -55.61
C ASP A 454 -9.58 19.81 -56.06
N LEU A 455 -10.84 19.40 -56.18
CA LEU A 455 -11.16 18.10 -56.77
C LEU A 455 -11.05 18.22 -58.30
N ARG A 456 -10.16 17.46 -58.96
CA ARG A 456 -10.01 17.49 -60.43
C ARG A 456 -10.61 16.23 -61.04
N VAL A 457 -11.57 16.38 -61.94
CA VAL A 457 -12.19 15.27 -62.68
C VAL A 457 -11.71 15.35 -64.12
N ILE A 458 -10.97 14.34 -64.59
CA ILE A 458 -10.44 14.31 -65.96
C ILE A 458 -11.30 13.33 -66.77
N ARG A 459 -12.11 13.86 -67.70
CA ARG A 459 -12.98 13.05 -68.56
C ARG A 459 -12.58 13.23 -70.02
N ASP A 460 -12.25 12.14 -70.71
CA ASP A 460 -11.97 12.13 -72.16
C ASP A 460 -10.96 13.21 -72.61
N GLY A 461 -10.00 13.56 -71.74
CA GLY A 461 -9.00 14.61 -71.99
C GLY A 461 -9.39 16.03 -71.54
N GLU A 462 -10.61 16.26 -71.06
CA GLU A 462 -11.05 17.53 -70.45
C GLU A 462 -10.93 17.50 -68.92
N GLU A 463 -10.15 18.44 -68.37
CA GLU A 463 -9.99 18.63 -66.92
C GLU A 463 -11.07 19.58 -66.38
N LYS A 464 -11.93 19.08 -65.48
CA LYS A 464 -12.83 19.90 -64.66
C LYS A 464 -12.28 20.04 -63.25
N VAL A 465 -11.93 21.26 -62.86
CA VAL A 465 -11.45 21.60 -61.51
C VAL A 465 -12.61 22.11 -60.67
N PHE A 466 -12.93 21.39 -59.59
CA PHE A 466 -13.86 21.79 -58.56
C PHE A 466 -13.07 22.38 -57.40
N SER A 467 -12.92 23.71 -57.40
CA SER A 467 -12.27 24.41 -56.30
C SER A 467 -13.24 24.64 -55.14
N TYR A 468 -12.82 24.18 -53.98
CA TYR A 468 -13.46 24.38 -52.70
C TYR A 468 -12.65 25.40 -51.90
N GLN A 469 -13.30 26.44 -51.36
CA GLN A 469 -12.72 27.39 -50.41
C GLN A 469 -13.58 27.41 -49.14
N GLY A 470 -12.99 27.05 -48.00
CA GLY A 470 -13.63 27.25 -46.69
C GLY A 470 -13.51 28.71 -46.26
N LEU A 471 -14.62 29.45 -46.25
CA LEU A 471 -14.69 30.78 -45.64
C LEU A 471 -14.78 30.64 -44.11
N GLY A 472 -13.67 30.86 -43.41
CA GLY A 472 -13.70 31.26 -42.00
C GLY A 472 -13.95 32.77 -41.92
N THR A 473 -15.14 33.18 -41.49
CA THR A 473 -15.43 34.59 -41.17
C THR A 473 -15.61 34.79 -39.69
N GLN A 474 -14.76 35.65 -39.12
CA GLN A 474 -14.85 36.21 -37.77
C GLN A 474 -16.03 37.21 -37.62
N ALA A 475 -17.05 37.14 -38.47
CA ALA A 475 -18.20 38.04 -38.44
C ALA A 475 -19.41 37.39 -39.11
N SER A 476 -20.57 37.49 -38.45
CA SER A 476 -21.90 36.98 -38.80
C SER A 476 -22.19 35.52 -38.40
N ALA A 477 -22.99 35.41 -37.34
CA ALA A 477 -23.43 34.18 -36.70
C ALA A 477 -24.55 33.42 -37.46
N ASN A 478 -24.70 33.51 -38.79
CA ASN A 478 -25.96 33.03 -39.42
C ASN A 478 -25.93 32.37 -40.81
N THR A 479 -24.80 31.94 -41.39
CA THR A 479 -24.84 31.19 -42.68
C THR A 479 -23.94 29.95 -42.71
N HIS A 480 -24.59 28.78 -42.67
CA HIS A 480 -24.02 27.44 -42.59
C HIS A 480 -23.65 26.85 -43.97
N ALA A 481 -22.47 27.14 -44.52
CA ALA A 481 -22.00 26.44 -45.72
C ALA A 481 -20.46 26.46 -45.83
N GLY A 482 -19.80 25.31 -45.70
CA GLY A 482 -18.35 25.23 -45.85
C GLY A 482 -17.77 23.92 -45.37
N MET A 483 -17.20 23.86 -44.16
CA MET A 483 -16.94 22.61 -43.43
C MET A 483 -18.12 22.33 -42.50
N PRO A 484 -18.40 21.06 -42.14
CA PRO A 484 -19.26 20.79 -40.98
C PRO A 484 -18.63 21.15 -39.63
N PHE A 485 -17.38 21.59 -39.60
CA PHE A 485 -16.53 21.75 -38.40
C PHE A 485 -16.46 23.19 -37.83
N ALA A 486 -17.34 24.10 -38.24
CA ALA A 486 -17.23 25.54 -37.93
C ALA A 486 -17.68 25.96 -36.51
N THR A 487 -17.95 25.01 -35.60
CA THR A 487 -18.30 25.25 -34.19
C THR A 487 -17.84 24.05 -33.35
N ASP A 488 -17.56 24.24 -32.06
CA ASP A 488 -17.33 23.17 -31.08
C ASP A 488 -18.34 22.01 -31.26
N ARG A 489 -17.89 20.88 -31.82
CA ARG A 489 -18.75 19.70 -32.02
C ARG A 489 -18.06 18.44 -31.52
N ASP A 490 -18.86 17.61 -30.88
CA ASP A 490 -18.48 16.30 -30.35
C ASP A 490 -18.85 15.21 -31.36
N PHE A 491 -17.92 14.29 -31.65
CA PHE A 491 -18.22 13.01 -32.28
C PHE A 491 -18.77 12.07 -31.21
N VAL A 492 -20.03 11.68 -31.31
CA VAL A 492 -20.70 10.88 -30.29
C VAL A 492 -21.06 9.52 -30.88
N PHE A 493 -20.69 8.45 -30.18
CA PHE A 493 -20.93 7.07 -30.57
C PHE A 493 -21.62 6.32 -29.44
N ARG A 494 -22.61 5.48 -29.78
CA ARG A 494 -23.14 4.47 -28.85
C ARG A 494 -22.21 3.26 -28.88
N VAL A 495 -21.76 2.82 -27.73
CA VAL A 495 -20.91 1.64 -27.58
C VAL A 495 -21.77 0.54 -27.01
N SER A 496 -22.09 -0.47 -27.82
CA SER A 496 -22.85 -1.62 -27.34
C SER A 496 -21.88 -2.59 -26.67
N CYS A 497 -21.85 -2.53 -25.34
CA CYS A 497 -20.86 -3.25 -24.55
C CYS A 497 -21.44 -4.55 -24.00
N PRO A 498 -20.91 -5.71 -24.40
CA PRO A 498 -21.23 -6.97 -23.75
C PRO A 498 -20.61 -7.04 -22.35
N ASP A 499 -20.83 -8.14 -21.64
CA ASP A 499 -20.08 -8.45 -20.42
C ASP A 499 -18.57 -8.40 -20.71
N ILE A 500 -17.83 -7.74 -19.81
CA ILE A 500 -16.36 -7.67 -19.86
C ILE A 500 -15.81 -8.49 -18.71
N ALA A 501 -15.05 -9.54 -19.03
CA ALA A 501 -14.44 -10.43 -18.04
C ALA A 501 -13.41 -9.68 -17.16
N PRO A 502 -13.02 -10.22 -15.98
CA PRO A 502 -11.98 -9.62 -15.15
C PRO A 502 -10.70 -9.35 -15.96
N GLY A 503 -10.17 -8.14 -15.85
CA GLY A 503 -8.93 -7.72 -16.52
C GLY A 503 -8.98 -7.60 -18.05
N GLU A 504 -10.13 -7.86 -18.68
CA GLU A 504 -10.26 -7.89 -20.14
C GLU A 504 -10.39 -6.47 -20.73
N THR A 505 -9.82 -6.27 -21.92
CA THR A 505 -9.99 -5.04 -22.71
C THR A 505 -10.58 -5.35 -24.08
N LEU A 506 -11.69 -4.69 -24.42
CA LEU A 506 -12.41 -4.89 -25.68
C LEU A 506 -12.16 -3.73 -26.67
N LEU A 507 -11.99 -4.07 -27.95
CA LEU A 507 -11.88 -3.12 -29.06
C LEU A 507 -13.22 -2.93 -29.75
N PHE A 508 -13.76 -1.71 -29.74
CA PHE A 508 -15.00 -1.38 -30.40
C PHE A 508 -14.75 -0.70 -31.75
N SER A 509 -15.36 -1.25 -32.80
CA SER A 509 -15.33 -0.73 -34.16
C SER A 509 -16.76 -0.55 -34.71
N PRO A 510 -16.98 0.19 -35.81
CA PRO A 510 -18.32 0.43 -36.34
C PRO A 510 -19.08 -0.85 -36.63
N ASP A 511 -20.27 -0.98 -36.04
CA ASP A 511 -21.11 -2.15 -36.22
C ASP A 511 -21.62 -2.27 -37.66
N ARG A 512 -21.47 -3.47 -38.22
CA ARG A 512 -22.01 -3.84 -39.52
C ARG A 512 -23.52 -3.76 -39.61
N SER A 513 -24.28 -3.77 -38.53
CA SER A 513 -25.74 -3.61 -38.61
C SER A 513 -26.21 -2.16 -38.49
N SER A 514 -25.30 -1.25 -38.15
CA SER A 514 -25.62 0.15 -37.84
C SER A 514 -25.89 1.01 -39.09
N GLY A 515 -26.88 1.91 -38.96
CA GLY A 515 -27.23 2.91 -39.97
C GLY A 515 -28.08 2.39 -41.13
N SER A 516 -29.12 3.14 -41.50
CA SER A 516 -30.07 2.78 -42.57
C SER A 516 -29.59 3.11 -43.98
N GLU A 517 -28.71 4.10 -44.14
CA GLU A 517 -28.14 4.50 -45.43
C GLU A 517 -26.66 4.13 -45.50
N ARG A 518 -26.33 3.16 -46.35
CA ARG A 518 -24.97 2.64 -46.49
C ARG A 518 -24.49 2.76 -47.92
N ILE A 519 -23.19 2.94 -48.09
CA ILE A 519 -22.50 2.96 -49.39
C ILE A 519 -21.36 1.93 -49.36
N ALA A 520 -20.66 1.74 -50.49
CA ALA A 520 -19.37 1.03 -50.49
C ALA A 520 -19.49 -0.44 -50.01
N ASN A 521 -20.29 -1.26 -50.72
CA ASN A 521 -20.61 -2.66 -50.39
C ASN A 521 -21.18 -2.88 -48.97
N GLY A 522 -21.82 -1.85 -48.40
CA GLY A 522 -22.36 -1.90 -47.04
C GLY A 522 -21.30 -1.71 -45.95
N LYS A 523 -20.06 -1.33 -46.26
CA LYS A 523 -19.01 -1.12 -45.26
C LYS A 523 -19.03 0.29 -44.63
N ALA A 524 -19.65 1.27 -45.29
CA ALA A 524 -19.75 2.63 -44.80
C ALA A 524 -21.20 3.03 -44.50
N ALA A 525 -21.54 3.27 -43.23
CA ALA A 525 -22.87 3.72 -42.79
C ALA A 525 -22.94 5.25 -42.64
N ARG A 526 -24.09 5.89 -42.91
CA ARG A 526 -24.19 7.35 -42.83
C ARG A 526 -23.96 7.85 -41.40
N PHE A 527 -23.09 8.84 -41.26
CA PHE A 527 -22.83 9.58 -40.03
C PHE A 527 -23.89 10.65 -39.83
N TYR A 528 -24.44 10.70 -38.62
CA TYR A 528 -25.40 11.72 -38.19
C TYR A 528 -24.80 12.54 -37.07
N TRP A 529 -24.97 13.86 -37.13
CA TRP A 529 -24.54 14.70 -36.01
C TRP A 529 -25.41 14.44 -34.78
N PRO A 530 -24.93 14.73 -33.57
CA PRO A 530 -25.72 14.53 -32.36
C PRO A 530 -27.04 15.32 -32.30
N SER A 531 -27.12 16.43 -33.05
CA SER A 531 -28.36 17.18 -33.27
C SER A 531 -29.40 16.43 -34.12
N GLU A 532 -28.98 15.44 -34.91
CA GLU A 532 -29.77 14.69 -35.89
C GLU A 532 -30.23 13.31 -35.36
N GLY A 533 -29.78 12.89 -34.16
CA GLY A 533 -30.15 11.62 -33.52
C GLY A 533 -29.01 10.60 -33.45
N VAL A 534 -28.47 10.32 -32.25
CA VAL A 534 -27.40 9.30 -32.00
C VAL A 534 -27.95 7.94 -31.55
N GLY A 535 -29.25 7.83 -31.25
CA GLY A 535 -29.81 6.69 -30.51
C GLY A 535 -29.73 5.32 -31.22
N SER A 536 -29.90 5.28 -32.56
CA SER A 536 -29.92 4.03 -33.35
C SER A 536 -28.95 4.01 -34.53
N ASN A 537 -28.27 5.12 -34.82
CA ASN A 537 -27.30 5.25 -35.89
C ASN A 537 -26.00 5.72 -35.24
N LEU A 538 -24.85 5.10 -35.54
CA LEU A 538 -23.54 5.26 -34.87
C LEU A 538 -23.24 4.29 -33.70
N VAL A 539 -23.50 3.00 -33.91
CA VAL A 539 -23.19 1.94 -32.93
C VAL A 539 -21.78 1.40 -33.19
N LEU A 540 -20.99 1.25 -32.13
CA LEU A 540 -19.74 0.51 -32.11
C LEU A 540 -19.95 -0.82 -31.38
N SER A 541 -19.36 -1.89 -31.90
CA SER A 541 -19.44 -3.24 -31.35
C SER A 541 -18.05 -3.88 -31.31
N PRO A 542 -17.75 -4.71 -30.29
CA PRO A 542 -16.52 -5.48 -30.24
C PRO A 542 -16.59 -6.80 -31.02
N GLU A 543 -17.76 -7.14 -31.56
CA GLU A 543 -17.95 -8.30 -32.45
C GLU A 543 -17.60 -7.96 -33.91
N SER A 544 -17.42 -6.67 -34.22
CA SER A 544 -17.11 -6.19 -35.55
C SER A 544 -15.61 -6.19 -35.80
N ASP A 545 -15.21 -6.85 -36.89
CA ASP A 545 -13.81 -6.98 -37.28
C ASP A 545 -13.18 -5.62 -37.61
N PRO A 546 -12.20 -5.15 -36.80
CA PRO A 546 -11.52 -3.91 -37.07
C PRO A 546 -10.72 -3.93 -38.38
N GLU A 547 -10.32 -5.11 -38.88
CA GLU A 547 -9.60 -5.28 -40.15
C GLU A 547 -10.52 -5.18 -41.37
N GLU A 548 -11.83 -5.34 -41.20
CA GLU A 548 -12.79 -5.20 -42.31
C GLU A 548 -13.06 -3.76 -42.72
N MET A 549 -12.56 -2.81 -41.92
CA MET A 549 -12.54 -1.38 -42.24
C MET A 549 -13.95 -0.80 -42.40
N THR A 550 -14.86 -1.23 -41.53
CA THR A 550 -16.18 -0.59 -41.41
C THR A 550 -16.01 0.84 -40.89
N CYS A 551 -16.80 1.77 -41.44
CA CYS A 551 -16.71 3.19 -41.11
C CYS A 551 -18.06 3.90 -41.18
N PHE A 552 -18.06 5.14 -40.69
CA PHE A 552 -19.16 6.07 -40.92
C PHE A 552 -18.81 7.06 -42.02
N TRP A 553 -19.77 7.50 -42.82
CA TRP A 553 -19.53 8.47 -43.89
C TRP A 553 -20.46 9.67 -43.80
N MET A 554 -20.00 10.85 -44.21
CA MET A 554 -20.88 11.99 -44.42
C MET A 554 -20.57 12.69 -45.74
N PRO A 555 -21.59 13.30 -46.38
CA PRO A 555 -21.34 14.13 -47.54
C PRO A 555 -20.47 15.32 -47.16
N CYS A 556 -19.48 15.65 -48.00
CA CYS A 556 -18.82 16.94 -47.92
C CYS A 556 -19.85 18.01 -48.32
N LYS A 557 -20.45 18.72 -47.35
CA LYS A 557 -21.52 19.70 -47.62
C LYS A 557 -20.99 20.80 -48.55
N SER A 558 -21.66 20.89 -49.69
CA SER A 558 -21.35 21.74 -50.82
C SER A 558 -21.61 23.22 -50.54
N GLY A 559 -20.55 24.02 -50.65
CA GLY A 559 -20.59 25.24 -51.47
C GLY A 559 -20.47 24.93 -52.98
N LEU A 560 -20.52 23.66 -53.40
CA LEU A 560 -20.82 23.29 -54.79
C LEU A 560 -22.20 23.85 -55.11
N GLN A 561 -22.23 24.97 -55.82
CA GLN A 561 -23.46 25.49 -56.39
C GLN A 561 -24.20 24.36 -57.10
N ALA A 562 -25.44 24.15 -56.72
CA ALA A 562 -26.36 23.23 -57.38
C ALA A 562 -26.26 23.45 -58.91
N GLY A 563 -25.81 22.42 -59.64
CA GLY A 563 -25.74 22.50 -61.11
C GLY A 563 -24.69 21.67 -61.86
N ALA A 564 -23.92 20.77 -61.23
CA ALA A 564 -23.01 19.89 -61.98
C ALA A 564 -23.45 18.42 -61.88
N GLU A 565 -24.20 17.93 -62.88
CA GLU A 565 -24.38 16.49 -63.11
C GLU A 565 -23.04 15.85 -63.45
N ILE A 566 -22.58 14.89 -62.65
CA ILE A 566 -21.45 14.03 -62.99
C ILE A 566 -22.03 12.86 -63.78
N LYS A 567 -21.94 12.87 -65.11
CA LYS A 567 -22.43 11.72 -65.89
C LYS A 567 -21.40 10.59 -65.89
N ASN A 568 -21.75 9.51 -65.18
CA ASN A 568 -21.08 8.21 -65.08
C ASN A 568 -20.36 7.77 -66.38
N THR A 569 -19.01 7.67 -66.38
CA THR A 569 -18.19 6.90 -67.34
C THR A 569 -16.75 6.71 -66.82
N ASP A 570 -16.13 5.59 -67.21
CA ASP A 570 -14.96 4.91 -66.62
C ASP A 570 -13.56 5.60 -66.75
N ASN A 571 -13.44 6.93 -66.81
CA ASN A 571 -12.13 7.59 -66.96
C ASN A 571 -11.78 8.58 -65.82
N LEU A 572 -10.50 8.56 -65.46
CA LEU A 572 -9.81 9.06 -64.24
C LEU A 572 -10.39 10.30 -63.49
N LEU A 573 -10.76 10.12 -62.21
CA LEU A 573 -10.80 11.20 -61.22
C LEU A 573 -9.41 11.36 -60.57
N SER A 574 -8.96 12.60 -60.33
CA SER A 574 -7.79 12.87 -59.47
C SER A 574 -8.13 13.96 -58.44
N MET A 575 -8.15 13.64 -57.16
CA MET A 575 -8.43 14.64 -56.12
C MET A 575 -7.12 15.29 -55.65
N ARG A 576 -7.00 16.62 -55.72
CA ARG A 576 -5.80 17.37 -55.28
C ARG A 576 -6.17 18.47 -54.28
N ILE A 577 -5.97 18.21 -52.99
CA ILE A 577 -6.33 19.16 -51.94
C ILE A 577 -5.16 20.13 -51.68
N TYR A 578 -5.36 21.44 -51.86
CA TYR A 578 -4.31 22.46 -51.70
C TYR A 578 -4.42 23.21 -50.36
N VAL A 579 -3.60 22.84 -49.37
CA VAL A 579 -3.49 23.62 -48.12
C VAL A 579 -2.43 24.72 -48.32
N PRO A 580 -2.78 26.02 -48.21
CA PRO A 580 -1.78 27.08 -48.27
C PRO A 580 -0.74 26.87 -47.16
N SER A 581 0.55 26.94 -47.54
CA SER A 581 1.75 26.58 -46.77
C SER A 581 2.04 27.33 -45.46
N ALA A 582 1.06 28.05 -44.90
CA ALA A 582 1.26 28.90 -43.73
C ALA A 582 0.29 28.65 -42.58
N HIS A 583 -0.75 27.81 -42.73
CA HIS A 583 -1.83 27.77 -41.75
C HIS A 583 -2.48 26.37 -41.65
N TYR A 584 -1.99 25.58 -40.71
CA TYR A 584 -2.47 24.23 -40.42
C TYR A 584 -3.75 24.29 -39.54
N PRO A 585 -4.68 23.33 -39.66
CA PRO A 585 -5.74 23.03 -38.70
C PRO A 585 -5.10 22.28 -37.55
N CYS A 586 -4.47 23.08 -36.72
CA CYS A 586 -4.05 22.72 -35.40
C CYS A 586 -5.09 23.32 -34.45
N PHE A 587 -5.22 22.75 -33.24
CA PHE A 587 -6.03 23.30 -32.14
C PHE A 587 -5.43 24.65 -31.72
N TRP A 588 -5.61 25.67 -32.56
CA TRP A 588 -5.07 27.03 -32.42
C TRP A 588 -6.21 27.98 -32.07
N ASP A 589 -7.05 27.56 -31.14
CA ASP A 589 -7.99 28.51 -30.54
C ASP A 589 -7.23 29.35 -29.50
N TRP A 590 -7.34 30.67 -29.60
CA TRP A 590 -6.62 31.63 -28.76
C TRP A 590 -7.34 31.81 -27.41
N GLY A 591 -8.04 30.77 -26.95
CA GLY A 591 -8.88 30.80 -25.76
C GLY A 591 -8.16 30.20 -24.55
N ASN A 592 -8.23 30.89 -23.42
CA ASN A 592 -7.54 30.55 -22.17
C ASN A 592 -8.15 29.34 -21.43
N LYS A 593 -8.81 28.38 -22.10
CA LYS A 593 -9.68 27.38 -21.45
C LYS A 593 -9.25 25.93 -21.75
N PRO A 594 -9.32 25.01 -20.78
CA PRO A 594 -9.06 23.58 -20.99
C PRO A 594 -10.00 22.97 -22.05
N HIS A 595 -9.52 21.99 -22.79
CA HIS A 595 -10.28 21.27 -23.83
C HIS A 595 -10.52 19.83 -23.39
N ARG A 596 -11.77 19.43 -23.14
CA ARG A 596 -12.11 18.01 -22.98
C ARG A 596 -11.95 17.31 -24.33
N VAL A 597 -11.21 16.20 -24.39
CA VAL A 597 -10.88 15.46 -25.62
C VAL A 597 -11.74 14.22 -25.79
N ALA A 598 -12.00 13.49 -24.70
CA ALA A 598 -12.84 12.29 -24.72
C ALA A 598 -13.68 12.18 -23.44
N LYS A 599 -14.89 11.64 -23.53
CA LYS A 599 -15.80 11.44 -22.40
C LYS A 599 -16.53 10.11 -22.53
N LEU A 600 -16.69 9.41 -21.41
CA LEU A 600 -17.45 8.17 -21.28
C LEU A 600 -18.67 8.42 -20.40
N TYR A 601 -19.85 8.08 -20.92
CA TYR A 601 -21.12 8.18 -20.21
C TYR A 601 -21.81 6.83 -20.13
N LYS A 602 -22.48 6.57 -19.01
CA LYS A 602 -23.43 5.46 -18.88
C LYS A 602 -24.76 5.82 -19.53
N MET A 603 -25.31 4.92 -20.34
CA MET A 603 -26.61 5.12 -20.99
C MET A 603 -27.73 4.62 -20.10
N ASN A 604 -28.51 5.54 -19.51
CA ASN A 604 -29.76 5.19 -18.81
C ASN A 604 -30.89 4.97 -19.84
N GLN A 605 -31.90 4.13 -19.53
CA GLN A 605 -32.92 3.59 -20.46
C GLN A 605 -33.80 4.60 -21.24
N ALA A 606 -33.49 5.91 -21.25
CA ALA A 606 -34.29 6.98 -21.85
C ALA A 606 -33.52 7.93 -22.82
N PHE A 607 -32.41 7.51 -23.43
CA PHE A 607 -31.71 8.39 -24.38
C PHE A 607 -32.45 8.47 -25.73
N SER A 608 -33.09 9.62 -26.00
CA SER A 608 -33.91 9.89 -27.19
C SER A 608 -33.12 10.34 -28.43
N GLY A 609 -31.78 10.30 -28.38
CA GLY A 609 -30.91 10.55 -29.53
C GLY A 609 -30.47 12.00 -29.72
N HIS A 610 -31.02 12.98 -29.01
CA HIS A 610 -30.57 14.37 -29.12
C HIS A 610 -29.61 14.74 -27.98
N TYR A 611 -28.35 15.00 -28.33
CA TYR A 611 -27.32 15.48 -27.38
C TYR A 611 -27.47 16.97 -27.03
N ALA A 612 -28.45 17.65 -27.64
CA ALA A 612 -28.77 19.05 -27.42
C ALA A 612 -30.25 19.18 -27.07
N ASP A 613 -30.60 18.96 -25.81
CA ASP A 613 -31.71 19.73 -25.24
C ASP A 613 -31.38 20.20 -23.82
N GLU A 614 -31.81 21.42 -23.54
CA GLU A 614 -31.84 22.06 -22.23
C GLU A 614 -32.93 21.42 -21.34
N ARG A 615 -33.30 20.14 -21.56
CA ARG A 615 -34.45 19.46 -20.93
C ARG A 615 -34.11 18.10 -20.29
N GLY A 616 -32.94 17.97 -19.69
CA GLY A 616 -32.77 17.03 -18.57
C GLY A 616 -32.79 15.54 -18.93
N ASN A 617 -32.10 15.14 -20.00
CA ASN A 617 -31.78 13.72 -20.20
C ASN A 617 -30.60 13.32 -19.30
N ASN A 618 -30.84 12.41 -18.34
CA ASN A 618 -29.89 11.93 -17.33
C ASN A 618 -28.80 11.01 -17.91
N LEU A 619 -27.82 11.56 -18.64
CA LEU A 619 -26.56 10.87 -18.89
C LEU A 619 -25.63 11.02 -17.70
N GLU A 620 -25.15 9.89 -17.21
CA GLU A 620 -24.28 9.80 -16.04
C GLU A 620 -22.83 9.75 -16.53
N LEU A 621 -22.05 10.80 -16.27
CA LEU A 621 -20.65 10.89 -16.67
C LEU A 621 -19.83 9.94 -15.79
N LEU A 622 -19.08 9.04 -16.43
CA LEU A 622 -18.20 8.08 -15.76
C LEU A 622 -16.74 8.53 -15.80
N GLN A 623 -16.29 9.02 -16.97
CA GLN A 623 -14.91 9.45 -17.15
C GLN A 623 -14.83 10.61 -18.14
N ALA A 624 -14.00 11.61 -17.85
CA ALA A 624 -13.69 12.73 -18.72
C ALA A 624 -12.18 12.93 -18.81
N ILE A 625 -11.69 12.96 -20.05
CA ILE A 625 -10.30 13.22 -20.37
C ILE A 625 -10.15 14.63 -20.89
N GLU A 626 -9.42 15.47 -20.18
CA GLU A 626 -9.08 16.87 -20.53
C GLU A 626 -7.64 17.01 -21.04
N ALA A 627 -7.48 17.74 -22.15
CA ALA A 627 -6.21 18.27 -22.65
C ALA A 627 -6.20 19.79 -22.50
N TYR A 628 -5.11 20.36 -21.98
CA TYR A 628 -4.96 21.81 -21.93
C TYR A 628 -4.47 22.36 -23.29
N ALA A 629 -5.16 23.39 -23.79
CA ALA A 629 -4.88 24.08 -25.05
C ALA A 629 -3.47 24.68 -25.13
N TYR A 630 -2.85 24.98 -23.98
CA TYR A 630 -1.54 25.65 -23.88
C TYR A 630 -0.33 24.80 -24.29
N LEU A 631 -0.54 23.51 -24.61
CA LEU A 631 0.43 22.66 -25.28
C LEU A 631 0.63 23.15 -26.73
N ARG A 632 1.34 24.27 -26.90
CA ARG A 632 1.82 24.78 -28.18
C ARG A 632 2.56 23.67 -28.91
N GLY A 633 1.91 22.99 -29.85
CA GLY A 633 2.43 22.30 -31.03
C GLY A 633 3.79 21.56 -30.97
N ASN A 634 4.37 21.22 -29.82
CA ASN A 634 5.72 20.66 -29.70
C ASN A 634 5.88 19.67 -28.52
N LEU A 635 4.82 19.44 -27.73
CA LEU A 635 4.84 18.54 -26.56
C LEU A 635 4.02 17.26 -26.77
N GLY A 636 3.18 17.19 -27.82
CA GLY A 636 2.70 15.91 -28.34
C GLY A 636 3.80 15.29 -29.20
N ILE A 637 4.12 14.01 -29.00
CA ILE A 637 5.01 13.30 -29.92
C ILE A 637 4.33 13.29 -31.28
N TRP A 638 4.76 14.20 -32.16
CA TRP A 638 4.48 14.12 -33.59
C TRP A 638 5.23 12.88 -34.09
N PRO A 639 4.55 11.76 -34.40
CA PRO A 639 5.27 10.68 -35.04
C PRO A 639 5.85 11.23 -36.36
N SER A 640 7.00 10.71 -36.74
CA SER A 640 7.62 10.98 -38.04
C SER A 640 6.68 10.51 -39.16
N VAL A 641 5.79 11.40 -39.63
CA VAL A 641 4.77 11.06 -40.65
C VAL A 641 5.33 11.00 -42.07
N ASN A 642 6.65 10.83 -42.22
CA ASN A 642 7.32 10.83 -43.52
C ASN A 642 7.53 9.43 -44.13
N ARG A 643 6.91 8.37 -43.59
CA ARG A 643 6.90 7.05 -44.24
C ARG A 643 5.55 6.79 -44.94
N THR A 644 5.66 6.45 -46.22
CA THR A 644 4.58 6.12 -47.15
C THR A 644 4.03 4.73 -46.83
N TYR A 645 2.79 4.61 -46.32
CA TYR A 645 2.15 3.32 -46.01
C TYR A 645 0.97 2.98 -46.94
N GLN A 646 0.73 1.67 -47.13
CA GLN A 646 -0.09 1.12 -48.21
C GLN A 646 -1.60 1.41 -48.05
N LEU A 647 -2.19 1.99 -49.11
CA LEU A 647 -3.58 2.45 -49.23
C LEU A 647 -4.54 1.37 -49.78
N SER A 648 -4.10 0.14 -49.97
CA SER A 648 -4.88 -0.94 -50.60
C SER A 648 -6.16 -1.27 -49.83
N SER A 649 -6.14 -1.29 -48.49
CA SER A 649 -7.30 -1.69 -47.69
C SER A 649 -8.46 -0.68 -47.67
N VAL A 650 -8.17 0.63 -47.77
CA VAL A 650 -9.23 1.66 -47.90
C VAL A 650 -9.86 1.61 -49.29
N GLN A 651 -9.10 1.21 -50.32
CA GLN A 651 -9.63 1.01 -51.67
C GLN A 651 -10.67 -0.13 -51.72
N ASP A 652 -10.48 -1.18 -50.91
CA ASP A 652 -11.44 -2.29 -50.76
C ASP A 652 -12.76 -1.88 -50.10
N VAL A 653 -12.78 -0.75 -49.38
CA VAL A 653 -14.01 -0.19 -48.82
C VAL A 653 -14.82 0.47 -49.94
N ILE A 654 -14.25 1.42 -50.67
CA ILE A 654 -14.98 2.26 -51.65
C ILE A 654 -15.03 1.72 -53.09
N GLY A 655 -14.24 0.68 -53.41
CA GLY A 655 -14.45 -0.16 -54.58
C GLY A 655 -14.04 0.37 -55.96
N GLN A 656 -13.04 1.27 -56.11
CA GLN A 656 -12.20 1.40 -57.34
C GLN A 656 -11.13 2.52 -57.30
N SER A 657 -10.15 2.40 -58.21
CA SER A 657 -8.95 3.23 -58.43
C SER A 657 -9.23 4.70 -58.76
N ILE A 658 -8.87 5.59 -57.85
CA ILE A 658 -8.75 7.03 -58.10
C ILE A 658 -7.32 7.42 -57.71
N ASP A 659 -6.65 8.20 -58.56
CA ASP A 659 -5.32 8.70 -58.28
C ASP A 659 -5.46 9.85 -57.26
N HIS A 660 -5.21 9.56 -55.99
CA HIS A 660 -5.49 10.47 -54.89
C HIS A 660 -4.20 11.05 -54.29
N GLU A 661 -4.06 12.38 -54.32
CA GLU A 661 -3.39 13.10 -53.23
C GLU A 661 -4.41 13.17 -52.07
N VAL A 662 -4.61 12.03 -51.39
CA VAL A 662 -5.43 11.96 -50.17
C VAL A 662 -4.90 13.02 -49.21
N PHE A 663 -5.80 13.68 -48.48
CA PHE A 663 -5.44 14.33 -47.21
C PHE A 663 -4.98 13.24 -46.25
N ARG A 664 -3.75 12.77 -46.44
CA ARG A 664 -3.11 11.82 -45.57
C ARG A 664 -2.91 12.57 -44.23
N TYR A 665 -2.93 11.84 -43.11
CA TYR A 665 -2.33 12.29 -41.84
C TYR A 665 -3.22 13.04 -40.82
N TRP A 666 -4.51 12.72 -40.66
CA TRP A 666 -5.35 13.34 -39.62
C TRP A 666 -6.03 12.29 -38.76
N TRP A 667 -5.84 12.41 -37.46
CA TRP A 667 -6.42 11.57 -36.43
C TRP A 667 -6.73 12.46 -35.23
N MET A 668 -7.81 12.18 -34.53
CA MET A 668 -8.28 13.01 -33.43
C MET A 668 -8.74 12.12 -32.30
N GLY A 669 -8.30 12.45 -31.09
CA GLY A 669 -8.83 11.83 -29.89
C GLY A 669 -7.76 11.53 -28.86
N TYR A 670 -8.06 10.51 -28.07
CA TYR A 670 -7.34 10.15 -26.87
C TYR A 670 -6.84 8.71 -26.97
N ARG A 671 -5.62 8.49 -26.49
CA ARG A 671 -5.11 7.16 -26.16
C ARG A 671 -4.22 7.29 -24.93
N LEU A 672 -4.39 6.39 -23.97
CA LEU A 672 -3.48 6.24 -22.85
C LEU A 672 -2.11 5.75 -23.38
N MET A 673 -1.00 6.33 -22.89
CA MET A 673 0.34 5.97 -23.38
C MET A 673 0.65 4.51 -23.05
N LYS A 674 1.13 3.78 -24.05
CA LYS A 674 1.70 2.44 -23.88
C LYS A 674 3.21 2.55 -23.76
N ASP A 675 3.81 1.73 -22.90
CA ASP A 675 5.26 1.63 -22.79
C ASP A 675 5.84 1.13 -24.14
N SER A 676 6.50 2.02 -24.88
CA SER A 676 7.15 1.68 -26.16
C SER A 676 8.66 1.84 -26.05
N PRO A 677 9.46 0.78 -26.36
CA PRO A 677 10.92 0.85 -26.54
C PRO A 677 11.36 1.25 -27.97
N THR A 678 10.52 1.87 -28.81
CA THR A 678 10.92 2.11 -30.21
C THR A 678 11.97 3.24 -30.36
N GLN A 679 13.24 2.84 -30.46
CA GLN A 679 14.42 3.60 -30.92
C GLN A 679 14.23 4.42 -32.22
N SER A 680 13.16 4.23 -32.98
CA SER A 680 12.98 4.87 -34.29
C SER A 680 12.33 6.27 -34.20
N ALA A 681 11.63 6.58 -33.10
CA ALA A 681 11.08 7.92 -32.86
C ALA A 681 12.08 8.87 -32.16
N THR A 682 13.16 8.32 -31.58
CA THR A 682 14.10 9.01 -30.68
C THR A 682 15.19 9.79 -31.41
N ALA A 683 15.48 9.46 -32.67
CA ALA A 683 16.53 10.14 -33.44
C ALA A 683 16.19 11.62 -33.76
N ALA A 684 14.90 11.99 -33.76
CA ALA A 684 14.48 13.35 -34.11
C ALA A 684 14.45 14.33 -32.92
N VAL A 685 14.53 13.84 -31.67
CA VAL A 685 14.34 14.68 -30.45
C VAL A 685 15.43 14.42 -29.40
N GLY A 686 16.65 14.10 -29.82
CA GLY A 686 17.81 14.06 -28.92
C GLY A 686 17.74 13.00 -27.82
N GLY A 687 17.15 11.83 -28.11
CA GLY A 687 17.36 10.61 -27.31
C GLY A 687 16.87 10.66 -25.87
N LYS A 688 15.74 11.31 -25.57
CA LYS A 688 15.18 11.31 -24.21
C LYS A 688 13.83 10.57 -24.09
N ASP A 689 13.87 9.31 -23.69
CA ASP A 689 12.71 8.42 -23.52
C ASP A 689 11.93 8.73 -22.23
N CYS A 690 10.80 9.44 -22.32
CA CYS A 690 9.90 9.64 -21.17
C CYS A 690 9.02 8.40 -20.93
N ALA A 691 9.60 7.26 -20.57
CA ALA A 691 8.87 6.05 -20.20
C ALA A 691 8.64 6.02 -18.68
N PHE A 692 7.57 6.67 -18.22
CA PHE A 692 7.18 6.72 -16.81
C PHE A 692 6.34 5.49 -16.43
N PRO A 693 6.44 4.98 -15.19
CA PRO A 693 5.61 3.88 -14.72
C PRO A 693 4.14 4.34 -14.57
N MET A 694 3.40 4.19 -15.66
CA MET A 694 2.01 4.61 -15.84
C MET A 694 1.09 4.10 -14.73
N LEU A 695 1.23 2.85 -14.34
CA LEU A 695 0.37 2.22 -13.33
C LEU A 695 0.71 2.74 -11.92
N ARG A 696 1.99 2.81 -11.57
CA ARG A 696 2.45 3.27 -10.24
C ARG A 696 1.96 4.66 -9.87
N GLN A 697 2.13 5.63 -10.78
CA GLN A 697 1.99 7.05 -10.45
C GLN A 697 0.65 7.66 -10.87
N TYR A 698 -0.18 6.91 -11.61
CA TYR A 698 -1.46 7.40 -12.09
C TYR A 698 -2.64 6.54 -11.64
N ASN A 699 -3.72 7.24 -11.31
CA ASN A 699 -4.98 6.62 -10.95
C ASN A 699 -5.75 6.33 -12.23
N ILE A 700 -5.72 5.08 -12.67
CA ILE A 700 -6.42 4.63 -13.88
C ILE A 700 -7.95 4.70 -13.74
N ARG A 701 -8.46 4.73 -12.51
CA ARG A 701 -9.88 4.93 -12.20
C ARG A 701 -10.26 6.40 -12.03
N GLY A 702 -9.30 7.32 -12.16
CA GLY A 702 -9.54 8.74 -12.02
C GLY A 702 -10.56 9.24 -13.05
N ALA A 703 -11.71 9.68 -12.56
CA ALA A 703 -12.82 10.15 -13.39
C ALA A 703 -12.46 11.42 -14.18
N TYR A 704 -11.48 12.21 -13.73
CA TYR A 704 -11.11 13.50 -14.35
C TYR A 704 -9.60 13.59 -14.58
N SER A 705 -9.19 13.70 -15.85
CA SER A 705 -7.78 13.97 -16.19
C SER A 705 -7.50 15.47 -16.15
N HIS A 706 -7.19 16.02 -14.97
CA HIS A 706 -6.63 17.37 -14.89
C HIS A 706 -5.10 17.33 -15.07
N PHE A 707 -4.56 18.33 -15.77
CA PHE A 707 -3.12 18.47 -15.94
C PHE A 707 -2.48 18.87 -14.61
N HIS A 708 -1.55 18.06 -14.09
CA HIS A 708 -0.71 18.51 -13.00
C HIS A 708 0.30 19.54 -13.56
N PRO A 709 0.42 20.73 -12.97
CA PRO A 709 1.16 21.84 -13.56
C PRO A 709 2.66 21.58 -13.73
N ILE A 710 3.27 20.60 -13.05
CA ILE A 710 4.65 20.16 -13.30
C ILE A 710 4.70 19.49 -14.69
N PRO A 711 5.21 20.16 -15.74
CA PRO A 711 4.88 19.87 -17.14
C PRO A 711 5.56 18.63 -17.73
N TYR A 712 6.39 17.93 -16.97
CA TYR A 712 6.86 16.59 -17.33
C TYR A 712 5.82 15.50 -17.00
N GLN A 713 4.90 15.75 -16.08
CA GLN A 713 3.87 14.78 -15.68
C GLN A 713 2.70 14.70 -16.67
N GLY A 714 2.50 15.72 -17.52
CA GLY A 714 1.51 15.65 -18.60
C GLY A 714 1.98 14.85 -19.82
N LYS A 715 3.27 14.46 -19.88
CA LYS A 715 3.83 13.56 -20.91
C LYS A 715 3.74 12.09 -20.51
N ALA A 716 3.40 11.79 -19.26
CA ALA A 716 3.14 10.45 -18.79
C ALA A 716 1.65 10.37 -18.54
N GLY A 717 0.98 9.37 -19.09
CA GLY A 717 -0.46 9.24 -19.00
C GLY A 717 -1.08 9.15 -20.37
N ASN A 718 -1.01 10.26 -21.10
CA ASN A 718 -2.00 10.55 -22.11
C ASN A 718 -1.33 10.98 -23.42
N ARG A 719 -1.47 10.16 -24.47
CA ARG A 719 -1.10 10.57 -25.83
C ARG A 719 -2.28 11.31 -26.43
N TYR A 720 -2.15 12.63 -26.48
CA TYR A 720 -3.06 13.45 -27.27
C TYR A 720 -2.65 13.41 -28.73
N ILE A 721 -3.60 13.05 -29.58
CA ILE A 721 -3.35 12.74 -30.98
C ILE A 721 -3.89 13.91 -31.81
N PHE A 722 -2.99 14.79 -32.25
CA PHE A 722 -3.35 15.98 -33.04
C PHE A 722 -2.40 16.21 -34.23
N GLY A 723 -2.98 16.27 -35.43
CA GLY A 723 -2.51 17.11 -36.55
C GLY A 723 -1.64 16.49 -37.66
N PRO A 724 -1.38 17.27 -38.74
CA PRO A 724 -0.54 16.93 -39.91
C PRO A 724 0.68 17.86 -40.07
N TYR A 725 1.74 17.38 -40.72
CA TYR A 725 2.98 18.15 -40.91
C TYR A 725 3.13 18.79 -42.30
N GLY A 726 3.67 20.01 -42.29
CA GLY A 726 4.35 20.79 -43.34
C GLY A 726 4.91 22.01 -42.59
N TRP A 727 6.07 22.62 -42.80
CA TRP A 727 6.95 22.80 -43.93
C TRP A 727 8.40 22.87 -43.44
N THR A 728 9.30 22.65 -44.39
CA THR A 728 10.73 22.94 -44.41
C THR A 728 11.11 24.31 -43.83
N ASN A 729 11.75 24.33 -42.65
CA ASN A 729 13.01 25.02 -42.31
C ASN A 729 13.12 25.34 -40.81
N ALA A 730 14.27 24.98 -40.23
CA ALA A 730 14.78 25.23 -38.87
C ALA A 730 14.08 24.44 -37.74
N HIS A 731 14.71 23.49 -37.05
CA HIS A 731 16.10 23.48 -36.58
C HIS A 731 16.78 22.11 -36.77
N ASP A 732 17.87 22.14 -37.51
CA ASP A 732 19.02 21.23 -37.55
C ASP A 732 18.81 19.71 -37.64
N ILE A 733 19.04 19.25 -38.86
CA ILE A 733 19.72 18.01 -39.26
C ILE A 733 20.72 17.54 -38.20
N PHE A 734 20.48 16.38 -37.58
CA PHE A 734 21.56 15.43 -37.26
C PHE A 734 21.09 13.97 -37.41
N ALA A 735 21.59 13.36 -38.48
CA ALA A 735 21.85 11.94 -38.73
C ALA A 735 20.71 10.89 -38.61
N MET A 736 20.23 10.42 -39.77
CA MET A 736 20.08 8.98 -40.00
C MET A 736 20.59 8.61 -41.41
N PRO A 737 21.44 7.57 -41.54
CA PRO A 737 21.98 7.15 -42.81
C PRO A 737 20.97 6.36 -43.63
N TRP A 738 21.20 6.49 -44.92
CA TRP A 738 20.52 5.89 -46.04
C TRP A 738 20.83 4.38 -46.12
N THR A 739 20.02 3.53 -45.51
CA THR A 739 19.96 2.07 -45.82
C THR A 739 18.49 1.68 -45.70
N GLY A 740 17.77 1.38 -46.78
CA GLY A 740 17.93 0.14 -47.53
C GLY A 740 17.38 -1.02 -46.70
N SER A 741 16.20 -1.53 -47.07
CA SER A 741 15.40 -2.64 -46.48
C SER A 741 14.66 -2.39 -45.15
N ALA A 742 13.36 -2.14 -45.26
CA ALA A 742 12.33 -2.64 -44.34
C ALA A 742 10.98 -2.61 -45.10
N GLY A 743 10.66 -3.72 -45.76
CA GLY A 743 9.25 -4.08 -45.98
C GLY A 743 8.71 -4.58 -44.65
N ASP A 744 7.46 -4.21 -44.34
CA ASP A 744 6.53 -4.79 -43.34
C ASP A 744 5.78 -3.77 -42.46
N ASP A 745 6.10 -2.48 -42.52
CA ASP A 745 5.43 -1.45 -41.69
C ASP A 745 4.04 -0.97 -42.22
N ALA A 746 3.31 -1.79 -42.98
CA ALA A 746 2.15 -1.38 -43.78
C ALA A 746 0.80 -1.34 -43.03
N LEU A 747 0.66 -0.74 -41.84
CA LEU A 747 -0.52 -1.06 -41.02
C LEU A 747 -1.07 0.09 -40.12
N CYS A 748 -1.31 1.29 -40.65
CA CYS A 748 -1.97 2.36 -39.88
C CYS A 748 -3.47 2.11 -39.60
N MET A 749 -4.10 1.24 -40.39
CA MET A 749 -5.50 0.83 -40.19
C MET A 749 -5.66 -0.66 -39.86
N SER A 750 -4.63 -1.47 -40.10
CA SER A 750 -4.64 -2.92 -39.86
C SER A 750 -3.73 -3.39 -38.71
N ASN A 751 -2.92 -2.54 -38.07
CA ASN A 751 -2.15 -2.87 -36.84
C ASN A 751 -1.63 -1.58 -36.19
N SER A 752 -2.52 -0.74 -35.64
CA SER A 752 -2.06 0.33 -34.76
C SER A 752 -1.72 -0.20 -33.35
N TYR A 753 -0.59 -0.89 -33.27
CA TYR A 753 0.23 -1.08 -32.06
C TYR A 753 -0.31 -2.07 -31.00
N ASN A 754 -0.92 -3.17 -31.45
CA ASN A 754 -1.11 -4.52 -30.86
C ASN A 754 -2.11 -5.24 -31.79
N ALA A 755 -1.86 -6.48 -32.21
CA ALA A 755 -2.86 -7.25 -32.95
C ALA A 755 -4.06 -7.52 -32.03
N ALA A 756 -5.23 -6.96 -32.36
CA ALA A 756 -6.46 -7.34 -31.66
C ALA A 756 -6.75 -8.81 -31.98
N MET A 757 -7.05 -9.62 -30.98
CA MET A 757 -7.33 -11.03 -31.16
C MET A 757 -8.82 -11.28 -31.12
N TRP A 758 -9.32 -12.09 -32.05
CA TRP A 758 -10.65 -12.63 -31.97
C TRP A 758 -10.67 -13.80 -30.98
N ASP A 759 -11.33 -13.60 -29.85
CA ASP A 759 -11.50 -14.60 -28.80
C ASP A 759 -12.89 -14.48 -28.16
N ASP A 760 -13.52 -15.62 -27.90
CA ASP A 760 -14.90 -15.72 -27.37
C ASP A 760 -15.92 -14.80 -28.07
N GLY A 761 -15.81 -14.70 -29.40
CA GLY A 761 -16.72 -13.89 -30.22
C GLY A 761 -16.50 -12.37 -30.15
N LYS A 762 -15.38 -11.91 -29.58
CA LYS A 762 -15.06 -10.48 -29.40
C LYS A 762 -13.61 -10.18 -29.77
N TYR A 763 -13.34 -8.94 -30.19
CA TYR A 763 -11.97 -8.45 -30.37
C TYR A 763 -11.39 -7.93 -29.06
N LYS A 764 -10.34 -8.60 -28.57
CA LYS A 764 -9.63 -8.29 -27.34
C LYS A 764 -8.25 -7.68 -27.62
N MET A 765 -7.72 -6.93 -26.66
CA MET A 765 -6.37 -6.38 -26.76
C MET A 765 -5.71 -6.17 -25.40
N ASN A 766 -4.42 -5.86 -25.40
CA ASN A 766 -3.70 -5.43 -24.20
C ASN A 766 -3.86 -3.91 -23.96
N PRO A 767 -4.23 -3.46 -22.75
CA PRO A 767 -4.45 -2.05 -22.43
C PRO A 767 -3.18 -1.20 -22.29
N TYR A 768 -2.03 -1.76 -21.87
CA TYR A 768 -0.86 -0.99 -21.41
C TYR A 768 0.48 -1.32 -22.12
N PHE A 769 0.67 -2.54 -22.63
CA PHE A 769 1.95 -2.99 -23.23
C PHE A 769 1.94 -3.04 -24.77
N TRP A 770 3.13 -3.06 -25.36
CA TRP A 770 3.38 -2.88 -26.81
C TRP A 770 3.82 -4.15 -27.58
N ASN A 771 4.01 -5.31 -26.93
CA ASN A 771 4.67 -6.47 -27.55
C ASN A 771 3.70 -7.40 -28.32
N ASP A 772 4.08 -7.88 -29.51
CA ASP A 772 3.34 -8.87 -30.32
C ASP A 772 3.13 -10.22 -29.61
N ASN A 773 3.97 -10.57 -28.63
CA ASN A 773 3.81 -11.77 -27.79
C ASN A 773 2.76 -11.60 -26.66
N SER A 774 2.23 -10.39 -26.46
CA SER A 774 1.36 -10.00 -25.33
C SER A 774 -0.11 -9.79 -25.73
N SER A 775 -0.52 -10.32 -26.89
CA SER A 775 -1.86 -10.11 -27.42
C SER A 775 -2.92 -10.80 -26.54
N ALA A 776 -3.88 -10.00 -26.05
CA ALA A 776 -5.00 -10.34 -25.17
C ALA A 776 -4.68 -10.75 -23.70
N MET A 777 -3.72 -10.07 -23.05
CA MET A 777 -3.51 -10.22 -21.60
C MET A 777 -4.73 -9.74 -20.80
N SER A 778 -5.16 -10.56 -19.82
CA SER A 778 -6.10 -10.12 -18.77
C SER A 778 -5.31 -9.54 -17.60
N MET A 779 -5.67 -8.32 -17.18
CA MET A 779 -4.99 -7.56 -16.14
C MET A 779 -5.98 -7.12 -15.05
N PRO A 780 -6.44 -7.99 -14.15
CA PRO A 780 -7.24 -7.57 -13.00
C PRO A 780 -6.33 -6.83 -12.00
N LEU A 781 -6.70 -5.60 -11.64
CA LEU A 781 -5.94 -4.77 -10.71
C LEU A 781 -6.68 -4.59 -9.39
N PHE A 782 -7.98 -4.28 -9.41
CA PHE A 782 -8.71 -3.95 -8.19
C PHE A 782 -9.63 -5.07 -7.75
N GLU A 783 -9.55 -5.40 -6.46
CA GLU A 783 -10.49 -6.29 -5.81
C GLU A 783 -11.81 -5.59 -5.51
N ILE A 784 -12.93 -6.27 -5.80
CA ILE A 784 -14.22 -5.99 -5.18
C ILE A 784 -14.40 -6.91 -3.97
N PRO A 785 -14.69 -6.37 -2.76
CA PRO A 785 -14.86 -7.17 -1.55
C PRO A 785 -15.85 -8.31 -1.74
N LYS A 786 -15.56 -9.47 -1.15
CA LYS A 786 -16.41 -10.66 -1.26
C LYS A 786 -17.49 -10.70 -0.17
N PRO A 787 -18.69 -11.25 -0.45
CA PRO A 787 -19.81 -11.27 0.49
C PRO A 787 -19.56 -11.96 1.83
N ASP A 788 -18.59 -12.88 1.92
CA ASP A 788 -18.35 -13.71 3.12
C ASP A 788 -16.98 -13.44 3.76
N VAL A 789 -16.30 -12.38 3.34
CA VAL A 789 -14.93 -12.05 3.76
C VAL A 789 -14.94 -10.71 4.51
N PRO A 790 -14.74 -10.71 5.84
CA PRO A 790 -14.62 -9.46 6.59
C PRO A 790 -13.33 -8.73 6.22
N LEU A 791 -13.34 -7.39 6.32
CA LEU A 791 -12.13 -6.60 6.22
C LEU A 791 -11.36 -6.71 7.54
N LEU A 792 -10.21 -7.39 7.52
CA LEU A 792 -9.38 -7.66 8.71
C LEU A 792 -8.10 -6.84 8.75
N SER A 793 -7.65 -6.33 7.60
CA SER A 793 -6.43 -5.55 7.42
C SER A 793 -6.77 -4.17 6.87
N MET A 794 -6.12 -3.13 7.40
CA MET A 794 -6.25 -1.75 6.90
C MET A 794 -5.77 -1.67 5.45
N THR A 795 -4.71 -2.43 5.11
CA THR A 795 -4.14 -2.51 3.77
C THR A 795 -5.14 -3.04 2.74
N SER A 796 -6.13 -3.85 3.11
CA SER A 796 -7.20 -4.31 2.20
C SER A 796 -8.01 -3.16 1.59
N LEU A 797 -8.01 -1.97 2.21
CA LEU A 797 -8.63 -0.77 1.67
C LEU A 797 -7.86 -0.15 0.49
N ARG A 798 -6.67 -0.67 0.12
CA ARG A 798 -5.90 -0.17 -1.04
C ARG A 798 -6.70 -0.24 -2.35
N HIS A 799 -7.62 -1.19 -2.48
CA HIS A 799 -8.44 -1.33 -3.67
C HIS A 799 -9.62 -0.34 -3.71
N ALA A 800 -9.91 0.40 -2.63
CA ALA A 800 -10.87 1.51 -2.65
C ALA A 800 -10.32 2.68 -3.50
N SER A 801 -11.17 3.34 -4.31
CA SER A 801 -10.74 4.53 -5.04
C SER A 801 -10.75 5.73 -4.09
N MET A 802 -9.58 6.09 -3.55
CA MET A 802 -9.45 7.15 -2.55
C MET A 802 -9.43 8.56 -3.14
N THR A 803 -9.25 8.69 -4.45
CA THR A 803 -9.16 9.98 -5.14
C THR A 803 -9.71 9.86 -6.54
N THR A 804 -10.21 10.97 -7.09
CA THR A 804 -10.69 11.06 -8.48
C THR A 804 -9.61 11.63 -9.42
N LYS A 805 -8.48 12.06 -8.85
CA LYS A 805 -7.38 12.71 -9.54
C LYS A 805 -6.52 11.67 -10.23
N GLN A 806 -6.32 11.83 -11.54
CA GLN A 806 -5.51 10.90 -12.32
C GLN A 806 -4.01 10.93 -12.00
N HIS A 807 -3.47 12.04 -11.49
CA HIS A 807 -2.03 12.18 -11.18
C HIS A 807 -1.64 11.63 -9.79
N ALA A 808 -2.60 11.12 -9.03
CA ALA A 808 -2.36 10.43 -7.77
C ALA A 808 -2.20 8.92 -8.04
N PRO A 809 -1.51 8.15 -7.19
CA PRO A 809 -1.37 6.72 -7.37
C PRO A 809 -2.73 6.00 -7.25
N SER A 810 -2.88 4.88 -7.97
CA SER A 810 -4.07 4.03 -7.88
C SER A 810 -4.19 3.32 -6.52
N TYR A 811 -3.05 2.93 -5.94
CA TYR A 811 -2.93 2.36 -4.59
C TYR A 811 -2.32 3.39 -3.64
N ILE A 812 -3.13 3.84 -2.69
CA ILE A 812 -2.75 4.86 -1.70
C ILE A 812 -2.47 4.21 -0.35
N VAL A 813 -3.41 3.41 0.16
CA VAL A 813 -3.29 2.78 1.48
C VAL A 813 -2.24 1.67 1.48
N GLY A 814 -1.28 1.72 2.40
CA GLY A 814 -0.20 0.74 2.57
C GLY A 814 0.99 0.92 1.62
N SER A 815 0.86 1.75 0.57
CA SER A 815 1.99 2.15 -0.27
C SER A 815 2.84 3.21 0.44
N SER A 816 4.12 3.31 0.07
CA SER A 816 5.06 4.25 0.71
C SER A 816 5.97 4.97 -0.29
N SER A 817 5.76 4.72 -1.59
CA SER A 817 6.56 5.31 -2.65
C SER A 817 6.37 6.82 -2.69
N ALA A 818 7.48 7.56 -2.55
CA ALA A 818 7.48 9.01 -2.63
C ALA A 818 7.00 9.48 -4.01
N PRO A 819 5.95 10.32 -4.10
CA PRO A 819 5.52 10.87 -5.38
C PRO A 819 6.52 11.93 -5.85
N ILE A 820 6.72 12.00 -7.17
CA ILE A 820 7.64 12.98 -7.82
C ILE A 820 7.30 14.44 -7.49
N TYR A 821 6.04 14.72 -7.16
CA TYR A 821 5.54 16.05 -6.88
C TYR A 821 5.47 16.41 -5.40
N ALA A 822 5.87 15.52 -4.49
CA ALA A 822 6.04 15.86 -3.08
C ALA A 822 7.54 15.94 -2.75
N PRO A 823 7.96 16.90 -1.92
CA PRO A 823 9.35 17.02 -1.51
C PRO A 823 9.76 15.87 -0.58
N ARG A 824 11.06 15.58 -0.51
CA ARG A 824 11.60 14.59 0.45
C ARG A 824 11.39 14.98 1.92
N HIS A 825 11.43 16.27 2.22
CA HIS A 825 11.43 16.80 3.58
C HIS A 825 10.05 17.04 4.20
N ALA A 826 8.97 16.90 3.44
CA ALA A 826 7.61 17.14 3.91
C ALA A 826 6.61 16.24 3.19
N SER A 827 5.43 16.03 3.77
CA SER A 827 4.35 15.33 3.09
C SER A 827 3.75 16.13 1.93
N ALA A 828 4.04 17.43 1.82
CA ALA A 828 3.58 18.28 0.72
C ALA A 828 4.56 19.40 0.40
N ALA A 829 4.58 19.87 -0.86
CA ALA A 829 5.31 21.08 -1.22
C ALA A 829 4.57 22.31 -0.69
N SER A 830 5.27 23.40 -0.38
CA SER A 830 4.65 24.70 -0.09
C SER A 830 4.12 25.40 -1.34
N MET A 831 3.23 26.38 -1.18
CA MET A 831 2.56 27.02 -2.33
C MET A 831 3.57 27.85 -3.11
N GLU A 832 4.55 28.40 -2.41
CA GLU A 832 5.71 29.02 -3.01
C GLU A 832 6.65 28.03 -3.70
N GLN A 833 6.99 26.90 -3.08
CA GLN A 833 7.81 25.85 -3.71
C GLN A 833 7.16 25.35 -5.00
N TYR A 834 5.86 25.05 -4.94
CA TYR A 834 5.04 24.65 -6.08
C TYR A 834 5.02 25.71 -7.19
N ARG A 835 4.77 26.97 -6.84
CA ARG A 835 4.83 28.11 -7.78
C ARG A 835 6.18 28.20 -8.48
N ASN A 836 7.26 28.09 -7.70
CA ASN A 836 8.62 28.26 -8.19
C ASN A 836 9.04 27.11 -9.12
N ALA A 837 8.68 25.86 -8.80
CA ALA A 837 8.87 24.71 -9.68
C ALA A 837 8.07 24.85 -10.97
N PHE A 838 6.81 25.28 -10.89
CA PHE A 838 5.97 25.54 -12.06
C PHE A 838 6.60 26.59 -13.00
N ILE A 839 7.00 27.74 -12.44
CA ILE A 839 7.63 28.83 -13.21
C ILE A 839 8.91 28.36 -13.91
N ARG A 840 9.77 27.57 -13.26
CA ARG A 840 11.01 27.04 -13.87
C ARG A 840 10.72 26.14 -15.05
N CYS A 841 9.80 25.20 -14.89
CA CYS A 841 9.47 24.30 -15.99
C CYS A 841 8.87 25.07 -17.19
N GLY A 842 8.16 26.17 -16.92
CA GLY A 842 7.73 27.14 -17.93
C GLY A 842 8.86 28.00 -18.53
N LYS A 843 9.93 28.33 -17.79
CA LYS A 843 11.09 29.11 -18.32
C LYS A 843 11.88 28.35 -19.39
N HIS A 844 11.91 27.03 -19.35
CA HIS A 844 12.51 26.20 -20.41
C HIS A 844 11.68 26.18 -21.71
N HIS A 845 10.43 26.64 -21.68
CA HIS A 845 9.52 26.66 -22.83
C HIS A 845 8.77 28.00 -22.92
N ASN A 846 9.24 28.94 -23.76
CA ASN A 846 8.58 30.20 -24.16
C ASN A 846 7.62 30.86 -23.13
N LYS A 847 8.07 31.99 -22.53
CA LYS A 847 7.42 32.86 -21.52
C LYS A 847 5.91 33.14 -21.65
N SER A 848 5.32 32.91 -22.80
CA SER A 848 3.88 33.03 -23.06
C SER A 848 3.00 31.99 -22.34
N MET A 849 3.54 30.84 -21.88
CA MET A 849 2.74 29.85 -21.13
C MET A 849 2.36 30.31 -19.72
N LEU A 850 3.10 31.28 -19.16
CA LEU A 850 2.94 31.73 -17.78
C LEU A 850 1.96 32.92 -17.66
N TRP A 851 1.86 33.77 -18.69
CA TRP A 851 1.28 35.11 -18.58
C TRP A 851 -0.25 35.14 -18.36
N GLU A 852 -0.98 34.09 -18.73
CA GLU A 852 -2.45 34.04 -18.60
C GLU A 852 -2.94 33.17 -17.43
N TYR A 853 -2.17 32.16 -17.01
CA TYR A 853 -2.46 31.40 -15.77
C TYR A 853 -2.29 32.28 -14.52
N HIS A 854 -1.45 33.31 -14.60
CA HIS A 854 -1.24 34.29 -13.53
C HIS A 854 -2.42 35.25 -13.28
N ASN A 855 -3.40 35.36 -14.18
CA ASN A 855 -4.47 36.38 -14.07
C ASN A 855 -5.81 35.85 -13.56
N ASP A 856 -5.94 34.53 -13.31
CA ASP A 856 -7.15 33.94 -12.76
C ASP A 856 -6.83 33.34 -11.38
N GLU A 857 -6.65 34.22 -10.38
CA GLU A 857 -6.21 33.87 -9.02
C GLU A 857 -6.99 32.67 -8.45
N ASN A 858 -8.29 32.53 -8.73
CA ASN A 858 -9.12 31.44 -8.19
C ASN A 858 -8.77 30.04 -8.70
N THR A 859 -8.35 29.86 -9.96
CA THR A 859 -8.11 28.52 -10.54
C THR A 859 -6.77 27.92 -10.11
N TYR A 860 -5.84 28.78 -9.68
CA TYR A 860 -4.51 28.40 -9.21
C TYR A 860 -4.55 27.81 -7.78
N TYR A 861 -5.41 28.34 -6.90
CA TYR A 861 -5.58 27.84 -5.53
C TYR A 861 -6.39 26.55 -5.44
N GLU A 862 -7.33 26.31 -6.37
CA GLU A 862 -8.14 25.08 -6.43
C GLU A 862 -7.38 23.82 -6.91
N ASN A 863 -6.16 23.99 -7.49
CA ASN A 863 -5.34 22.90 -8.04
C ASN A 863 -4.00 22.72 -7.28
N TYR A 864 -3.92 23.22 -6.05
CA TYR A 864 -2.76 23.08 -5.19
C TYR A 864 -2.76 21.71 -4.48
N ASP A 865 -2.62 20.65 -5.28
CA ASP A 865 -2.77 19.24 -4.87
C ASP A 865 -1.43 18.48 -4.80
N ALA A 866 -0.30 19.18 -4.71
CA ALA A 866 1.03 18.59 -4.70
C ALA A 866 1.42 18.06 -3.30
N TYR A 867 0.86 16.90 -2.93
CA TYR A 867 1.16 16.21 -1.68
C TYR A 867 1.19 14.70 -1.80
N ASP A 868 1.87 14.07 -0.86
CA ASP A 868 2.01 12.63 -0.76
C ASP A 868 0.73 11.99 -0.20
N PHE A 869 -0.12 11.53 -1.12
CA PHE A 869 -1.36 10.82 -0.77
C PHE A 869 -1.06 9.57 0.06
N SER A 870 -0.02 8.80 -0.25
CA SER A 870 0.24 7.58 0.52
C SER A 870 0.63 7.93 1.96
N TYR A 871 1.53 8.90 2.14
CA TYR A 871 1.99 9.34 3.45
C TYR A 871 0.85 9.82 4.35
N GLU A 872 0.06 10.79 3.88
CA GLU A 872 -0.98 11.47 4.67
C GLU A 872 -2.08 10.50 5.11
N TYR A 873 -2.46 9.55 4.25
CA TYR A 873 -3.55 8.63 4.53
C TYR A 873 -3.09 7.48 5.42
N ASN A 874 -1.88 6.95 5.21
CA ASN A 874 -1.33 5.95 6.12
C ASN A 874 -1.22 6.52 7.54
N HIS A 875 -0.78 7.78 7.67
CA HIS A 875 -0.70 8.47 8.94
C HIS A 875 -2.07 8.65 9.60
N ALA A 876 -3.10 9.04 8.84
CA ALA A 876 -4.46 9.21 9.35
C ALA A 876 -5.17 7.88 9.71
N LEU A 877 -4.82 6.76 9.06
CA LEU A 877 -5.53 5.49 9.20
C LEU A 877 -4.88 4.53 10.21
N TYR A 878 -3.60 4.18 10.05
CA TYR A 878 -2.98 3.06 10.78
C TYR A 878 -2.87 3.28 12.30
N ASP A 879 -2.69 4.53 12.74
CA ASP A 879 -2.47 4.82 14.16
C ASP A 879 -3.77 5.15 14.90
N ALA A 880 -4.78 5.67 14.20
CA ALA A 880 -6.06 6.06 14.78
C ALA A 880 -7.14 4.96 14.74
N TYR A 881 -7.06 4.04 13.77
CA TYR A 881 -8.11 3.06 13.51
C TYR A 881 -7.59 1.62 13.51
N PHE A 882 -8.50 0.67 13.76
CA PHE A 882 -8.28 -0.76 13.55
C PHE A 882 -9.54 -1.41 12.98
N LEU A 883 -9.39 -2.62 12.43
CA LEU A 883 -10.49 -3.42 11.93
C LEU A 883 -10.66 -4.67 12.79
N SER A 884 -11.84 -4.81 13.40
CA SER A 884 -12.16 -5.96 14.23
C SER A 884 -12.71 -7.14 13.42
N GLY A 885 -13.34 -6.85 12.28
CA GLY A 885 -14.17 -7.82 11.55
C GLY A 885 -15.42 -8.27 12.31
N ILE A 886 -15.69 -7.67 13.48
CA ILE A 886 -16.87 -7.93 14.30
C ILE A 886 -17.96 -6.96 13.84
N ALA A 887 -18.74 -7.37 12.85
CA ALA A 887 -19.91 -6.65 12.40
C ALA A 887 -21.20 -7.44 12.65
N ASP A 888 -22.33 -6.74 12.57
CA ASP A 888 -23.68 -7.32 12.59
C ASP A 888 -24.01 -8.00 11.24
N PHE A 889 -23.06 -8.79 10.74
CA PHE A 889 -22.95 -9.29 9.37
C PHE A 889 -24.05 -10.28 8.97
N ASN A 890 -24.77 -10.81 9.93
CA ASN A 890 -25.95 -11.62 9.71
C ASN A 890 -26.97 -11.25 10.79
N GLN A 891 -28.22 -11.03 10.41
CA GLN A 891 -29.37 -11.02 11.33
C GLN A 891 -29.44 -12.30 12.20
N ALA A 892 -28.61 -13.32 11.92
CA ALA A 892 -28.40 -14.49 12.77
C ALA A 892 -27.58 -14.22 14.06
N PHE A 893 -27.01 -13.02 14.24
CA PHE A 893 -26.13 -12.68 15.37
C PHE A 893 -26.79 -11.85 16.49
N GLU A 894 -28.07 -11.45 16.34
CA GLU A 894 -28.81 -10.54 17.24
C GLU A 894 -29.03 -10.99 18.71
N SER A 895 -28.26 -11.95 19.24
CA SER A 895 -28.34 -12.31 20.66
C SER A 895 -27.07 -12.93 21.27
N LYS A 896 -25.91 -12.84 20.59
CA LYS A 896 -24.72 -13.56 21.04
C LYS A 896 -23.88 -12.73 22.03
N ILE A 897 -23.91 -13.12 23.31
CA ILE A 897 -22.81 -12.80 24.23
C ILE A 897 -21.64 -13.68 23.81
N TRP A 898 -20.53 -13.09 23.38
CA TRP A 898 -19.33 -13.85 23.03
C TRP A 898 -18.69 -14.39 24.31
N ASN A 899 -18.55 -15.71 24.42
CA ASN A 899 -17.81 -16.29 25.53
C ASN A 899 -16.31 -16.12 25.28
N ARG A 900 -15.52 -16.03 26.35
CA ARG A 900 -14.04 -15.92 26.24
C ARG A 900 -13.38 -17.08 25.49
N ASP A 901 -14.02 -18.24 25.45
CA ASP A 901 -13.51 -19.45 24.81
C ASP A 901 -13.89 -19.53 23.32
N GLU A 902 -14.69 -18.60 22.81
CA GLU A 902 -15.13 -18.58 21.43
C GLU A 902 -14.20 -17.72 20.55
N THR A 903 -13.88 -18.22 19.36
CA THR A 903 -13.05 -17.51 18.38
C THR A 903 -13.81 -16.33 17.76
N LEU A 904 -13.22 -15.14 17.81
CA LEU A 904 -13.71 -13.95 17.12
C LEU A 904 -13.46 -14.04 15.60
N PRO A 905 -14.20 -13.29 14.76
CA PRO A 905 -13.99 -13.24 13.32
C PRO A 905 -12.54 -12.96 12.92
N ASN A 906 -11.88 -12.03 13.62
CA ASN A 906 -10.43 -11.91 13.61
C ASN A 906 -9.85 -12.83 14.71
N PRO A 907 -9.20 -13.95 14.36
CA PRO A 907 -8.68 -14.91 15.32
C PRO A 907 -7.46 -14.41 16.10
N ARG A 908 -6.88 -13.26 15.69
CA ARG A 908 -5.82 -12.57 16.43
C ARG A 908 -6.35 -11.63 17.49
N LEU A 909 -7.66 -11.43 17.58
CA LEU A 909 -8.26 -10.67 18.66
C LEU A 909 -8.76 -11.62 19.75
N SER A 910 -8.56 -11.22 21.01
CA SER A 910 -9.02 -11.97 22.18
C SER A 910 -9.72 -11.03 23.16
N LEU A 911 -10.73 -11.53 23.89
CA LEU A 911 -11.49 -10.69 24.82
C LEU A 911 -10.63 -10.28 26.03
N SER A 912 -10.70 -9.01 26.39
CA SER A 912 -10.02 -8.46 27.56
C SER A 912 -10.70 -8.87 28.87
N SER A 913 -10.02 -8.59 29.98
CA SER A 913 -10.55 -8.83 31.33
C SER A 913 -11.59 -7.77 31.78
N HIS A 914 -11.82 -6.74 30.98
CA HIS A 914 -12.66 -5.59 31.31
C HIS A 914 -14.14 -5.97 31.53
N GLU A 915 -14.83 -5.23 32.40
CA GLU A 915 -16.27 -5.43 32.64
C GLU A 915 -17.06 -5.08 31.37
N GLY A 916 -18.00 -5.95 31.00
CA GLY A 916 -18.75 -5.78 29.75
C GLY A 916 -17.93 -6.01 28.46
N ALA A 917 -16.71 -6.55 28.54
CA ALA A 917 -15.90 -6.84 27.34
C ALA A 917 -16.55 -7.84 26.37
N ALA A 918 -17.39 -8.74 26.89
CA ALA A 918 -18.14 -9.72 26.10
C ALA A 918 -19.46 -9.17 25.54
N GLU A 919 -19.84 -7.94 25.89
CA GLU A 919 -21.09 -7.33 25.45
C GLU A 919 -20.97 -6.86 24.01
N GLN A 920 -21.88 -7.34 23.15
CA GLN A 920 -21.93 -6.97 21.73
C GLN A 920 -21.92 -5.45 21.54
N GLY A 921 -22.72 -4.71 22.34
CA GLY A 921 -22.81 -3.26 22.25
C GLY A 921 -21.50 -2.50 22.52
N HIS A 922 -20.53 -3.11 23.22
CA HIS A 922 -19.18 -2.54 23.33
C HIS A 922 -18.27 -3.03 22.21
N LEU A 923 -18.38 -4.30 21.80
CA LEU A 923 -17.53 -4.91 20.77
C LEU A 923 -17.75 -4.35 19.36
N THR A 924 -18.99 -3.94 19.04
CA THR A 924 -19.33 -3.31 17.76
C THR A 924 -19.27 -1.79 17.82
N ASP A 925 -18.79 -1.23 18.94
CA ASP A 925 -18.75 0.21 19.16
C ASP A 925 -17.52 0.86 18.52
N LEU A 926 -17.68 2.03 17.90
CA LEU A 926 -16.57 2.79 17.32
C LEU A 926 -15.48 3.10 18.36
N HIS A 927 -15.85 3.44 19.60
CA HIS A 927 -14.91 3.92 20.61
C HIS A 927 -14.62 2.89 21.70
N TYR A 928 -15.60 2.03 22.03
CA TYR A 928 -15.47 1.10 23.16
C TYR A 928 -14.90 -0.28 22.78
N ALA A 929 -14.86 -0.65 21.50
CA ALA A 929 -14.42 -1.98 21.11
C ALA A 929 -12.96 -2.26 21.46
N ALA A 930 -12.07 -1.27 21.31
CA ALA A 930 -10.64 -1.45 21.58
C ALA A 930 -10.36 -1.89 23.02
N ARG A 931 -10.99 -1.26 24.04
CA ARG A 931 -10.79 -1.66 25.45
C ARG A 931 -11.27 -3.08 25.77
N CYS A 932 -12.09 -3.66 24.91
CA CYS A 932 -12.62 -5.01 25.05
C CYS A 932 -11.73 -6.08 24.42
N LEU A 933 -10.67 -5.70 23.68
CA LEU A 933 -9.93 -6.60 22.81
C LEU A 933 -8.42 -6.51 23.04
N TYR A 934 -7.71 -7.64 23.11
CA TYR A 934 -6.25 -7.70 23.01
C TYR A 934 -5.83 -8.27 21.66
N ILE A 935 -4.73 -7.77 21.11
CA ILE A 935 -4.05 -8.39 19.98
C ILE A 935 -3.23 -9.57 20.51
N ASN A 936 -3.62 -10.79 20.17
CA ASN A 936 -2.87 -11.99 20.48
C ASN A 936 -1.67 -12.13 19.53
N GLY A 937 -0.50 -12.40 20.09
CA GLY A 937 0.80 -12.41 19.43
C GLY A 937 1.13 -11.09 18.75
N SER A 938 0.97 -9.98 19.47
CA SER A 938 1.38 -8.66 19.01
C SER A 938 2.87 -8.64 18.70
N PHE A 939 3.24 -7.95 17.63
CA PHE A 939 4.61 -7.90 17.12
C PHE A 939 5.12 -6.46 17.03
N ASN A 940 6.28 -6.20 17.59
CA ASN A 940 6.89 -4.87 17.61
C ASN A 940 7.78 -4.66 16.39
N VAL A 941 7.44 -3.71 15.52
CA VAL A 941 8.18 -3.42 14.27
C VAL A 941 9.62 -2.92 14.51
N ASN A 942 9.96 -2.52 15.73
CA ASN A 942 11.32 -2.17 16.13
C ASN A 942 12.20 -3.40 16.45
N CYS A 943 11.72 -4.62 16.17
CA CYS A 943 12.51 -5.85 16.30
C CYS A 943 13.68 -5.87 15.31
N THR A 944 14.86 -6.22 15.83
CA THR A 944 16.14 -6.28 15.08
C THR A 944 16.69 -7.70 14.97
N ASP A 945 15.85 -8.71 15.23
CA ASP A 945 16.21 -10.13 15.09
C ASP A 945 15.68 -10.67 13.74
N PRO A 946 16.57 -11.00 12.78
CA PRO A 946 16.16 -11.54 11.47
C PRO A 946 15.39 -12.85 11.58
N GLU A 947 15.71 -13.69 12.57
CA GLU A 947 15.05 -14.98 12.77
C GLU A 947 13.57 -14.77 13.15
N VAL A 948 13.31 -13.79 14.01
CA VAL A 948 11.94 -13.43 14.41
C VAL A 948 11.13 -12.89 13.23
N TRP A 949 11.73 -12.05 12.38
CA TRP A 949 11.09 -11.58 11.15
C TRP A 949 10.82 -12.71 10.17
N SER A 950 11.78 -13.64 9.99
CA SER A 950 11.62 -14.82 9.15
C SER A 950 10.44 -15.68 9.62
N LEU A 951 10.32 -15.93 10.92
CA LEU A 951 9.19 -16.65 11.50
C LEU A 951 7.87 -15.91 11.30
N MET A 952 7.84 -14.59 11.47
CA MET A 952 6.64 -13.79 11.23
C MET A 952 6.20 -13.87 9.77
N LEU A 953 7.12 -13.74 8.82
CA LEU A 953 6.84 -13.80 7.39
C LEU A 953 6.38 -15.20 6.97
N LYS A 954 7.01 -16.27 7.49
CA LYS A 954 6.60 -17.68 7.28
C LYS A 954 5.26 -18.06 7.93
N SER A 955 4.54 -17.14 8.58
CA SER A 955 3.24 -17.42 9.25
C SER A 955 2.08 -17.78 8.31
N MET A 956 2.28 -17.62 7.01
CA MET A 956 1.33 -18.04 5.97
C MET A 956 1.76 -19.33 5.27
N ARG A 957 2.85 -19.97 5.70
CA ARG A 957 3.40 -21.14 5.04
C ARG A 957 2.37 -22.27 4.97
N GLY A 958 2.19 -22.83 3.78
CA GLY A 958 1.21 -23.88 3.53
C GLY A 958 -0.26 -23.44 3.64
N ALA A 959 -0.54 -22.14 3.71
CA ALA A 959 -1.91 -21.62 3.70
C ALA A 959 -2.64 -21.98 2.39
N ARG A 960 -3.90 -22.39 2.52
CA ARG A 960 -4.72 -22.83 1.38
C ARG A 960 -5.44 -21.64 0.75
N LEU A 961 -5.05 -21.30 -0.48
CA LEU A 961 -5.70 -20.24 -1.23
C LEU A 961 -6.76 -20.79 -2.20
N LEU A 962 -7.98 -20.29 -2.07
CA LEU A 962 -9.01 -20.46 -3.08
C LEU A 962 -8.72 -19.50 -4.23
N THR A 963 -8.50 -20.03 -5.44
CA THR A 963 -8.32 -19.22 -6.64
C THR A 963 -9.55 -19.30 -7.53
N GLY A 964 -9.74 -18.32 -8.42
CA GLY A 964 -10.82 -18.30 -9.40
C GLY A 964 -10.82 -19.51 -10.35
N LYS A 965 -9.69 -20.21 -10.50
CA LYS A 965 -9.53 -21.43 -11.31
C LYS A 965 -9.51 -22.74 -10.48
N GLY A 966 -9.72 -22.69 -9.16
CA GLY A 966 -9.71 -23.84 -8.24
C GLY A 966 -8.63 -23.79 -7.15
N GLU A 967 -8.62 -24.75 -6.23
CA GLU A 967 -7.64 -24.82 -5.12
C GLU A 967 -6.23 -25.21 -5.60
N VAL A 968 -5.21 -24.51 -5.11
CA VAL A 968 -3.82 -25.02 -5.12
C VAL A 968 -3.18 -24.69 -3.78
N ALA A 969 -2.74 -25.73 -3.06
CA ALA A 969 -1.82 -25.62 -1.94
C ALA A 969 -0.45 -26.13 -2.40
N ASP A 970 0.57 -25.30 -2.31
CA ASP A 970 1.95 -25.77 -2.24
C ASP A 970 2.37 -25.68 -0.77
N ALA A 971 2.82 -26.80 -0.21
CA ALA A 971 3.10 -26.91 1.23
C ALA A 971 4.40 -26.20 1.63
N ASP A 972 5.33 -26.05 0.68
CA ASP A 972 6.71 -25.66 0.97
C ASP A 972 6.96 -24.16 0.76
N SER A 973 6.02 -23.41 0.19
CA SER A 973 6.15 -21.98 -0.10
C SER A 973 5.18 -21.10 0.70
N THR A 974 5.52 -19.82 0.84
CA THR A 974 4.75 -18.83 1.61
C THR A 974 4.05 -17.85 0.67
N PRO A 975 2.72 -17.91 0.53
CA PRO A 975 2.02 -17.11 -0.45
C PRO A 975 1.76 -15.67 0.02
N TYR A 976 2.03 -14.70 -0.86
CA TYR A 976 1.73 -13.27 -0.66
C TYR A 976 0.78 -12.75 -1.75
N PRO A 977 -0.48 -13.22 -1.76
CA PRO A 977 -1.44 -12.79 -2.78
C PRO A 977 -1.90 -11.36 -2.54
N ARG A 978 -1.96 -10.59 -3.62
CA ARG A 978 -2.52 -9.24 -3.62
C ARG A 978 -4.03 -9.21 -3.36
N HIS A 979 -4.74 -10.11 -4.01
CA HIS A 979 -6.20 -10.26 -3.89
C HIS A 979 -6.52 -11.33 -2.84
N SER A 980 -7.58 -11.15 -2.05
CA SER A 980 -8.04 -12.16 -1.08
C SER A 980 -8.36 -13.50 -1.75
N GLN A 981 -8.82 -13.45 -3.00
CA GLN A 981 -9.03 -14.56 -3.91
C GLN A 981 -8.31 -14.29 -5.24
N PRO A 982 -7.07 -14.79 -5.41
CA PRO A 982 -6.34 -14.64 -6.67
C PRO A 982 -7.07 -15.28 -7.86
N VAL A 983 -6.85 -14.76 -9.06
CA VAL A 983 -7.45 -15.31 -10.29
C VAL A 983 -6.85 -16.67 -10.65
N GLY A 984 -5.54 -16.82 -10.53
CA GLY A 984 -4.77 -18.01 -10.84
C GLY A 984 -3.96 -18.51 -9.65
N LYS A 985 -3.17 -19.57 -9.90
CA LYS A 985 -2.34 -20.25 -8.89
C LYS A 985 -1.03 -19.49 -8.62
N ALA A 986 -0.25 -19.97 -7.65
CA ALA A 986 1.12 -19.52 -7.46
C ALA A 986 1.96 -19.88 -8.70
N GLU A 987 2.62 -18.89 -9.30
CA GLU A 987 3.50 -19.08 -10.45
C GLU A 987 4.54 -17.96 -10.50
N GLU A 988 5.83 -18.32 -10.52
CA GLU A 988 6.90 -17.33 -10.71
C GLU A 988 7.00 -16.93 -12.19
N PRO A 989 6.95 -15.62 -12.50
CA PRO A 989 7.04 -15.12 -13.86
C PRO A 989 8.45 -15.30 -14.43
N LYS A 990 8.55 -15.56 -15.75
CA LYS A 990 9.84 -15.70 -16.44
C LYS A 990 10.51 -14.36 -16.76
N ASP A 991 9.69 -13.37 -17.09
CA ASP A 991 10.09 -12.03 -17.49
C ASP A 991 8.91 -11.06 -17.26
N SER A 992 9.12 -9.78 -17.56
CA SER A 992 8.12 -8.72 -17.34
C SER A 992 6.88 -8.80 -18.25
N TYR A 993 6.92 -9.58 -19.33
CA TYR A 993 5.81 -9.72 -20.29
C TYR A 993 4.99 -11.01 -20.09
N ASP A 994 5.37 -11.85 -19.12
CA ASP A 994 4.66 -13.09 -18.80
C ASP A 994 3.22 -12.81 -18.32
N GLN A 995 2.23 -13.57 -18.84
CA GLN A 995 0.83 -13.46 -18.43
C GLN A 995 0.60 -13.74 -16.94
N SER A 996 1.43 -14.62 -16.36
CA SER A 996 1.39 -14.94 -14.93
C SER A 996 1.62 -13.71 -14.05
N ASN A 997 2.29 -12.65 -14.54
CA ASN A 997 2.42 -11.40 -13.78
C ASN A 997 1.06 -10.79 -13.36
N TRP A 998 0.01 -11.08 -14.13
CA TRP A 998 -1.29 -10.41 -14.05
C TRP A 998 -2.43 -11.31 -13.60
N ASP A 999 -2.40 -12.60 -13.96
CA ASP A 999 -3.47 -13.53 -13.61
C ASP A 999 -3.08 -14.57 -12.55
N SER A 1000 -1.88 -14.47 -11.96
CA SER A 1000 -1.34 -15.36 -10.93
C SER A 1000 -0.82 -14.55 -9.71
N PHE A 1001 -0.25 -15.20 -8.70
CA PHE A 1001 0.29 -14.52 -7.51
C PHE A 1001 1.63 -15.10 -7.07
N ARG A 1002 2.38 -14.32 -6.26
CA ARG A 1002 3.71 -14.72 -5.79
C ARG A 1002 3.65 -15.58 -4.54
N SER A 1003 4.46 -16.65 -4.53
CA SER A 1003 4.77 -17.43 -3.34
C SER A 1003 6.29 -17.42 -3.15
N LEU A 1004 6.75 -17.05 -1.95
CA LEU A 1004 8.17 -16.91 -1.64
C LEU A 1004 8.74 -18.21 -1.07
N SER A 1005 9.97 -18.52 -1.47
CA SER A 1005 10.79 -19.58 -0.88
C SER A 1005 11.37 -19.14 0.48
N ASP A 1006 11.82 -20.11 1.29
CA ASP A 1006 12.47 -19.79 2.58
C ASP A 1006 13.70 -18.90 2.42
N TYR A 1007 14.51 -19.15 1.39
CA TYR A 1007 15.67 -18.34 1.08
C TYR A 1007 15.29 -16.88 0.83
N GLN A 1008 14.27 -16.63 0.01
CA GLN A 1008 13.77 -15.27 -0.26
C GLN A 1008 13.20 -14.61 1.00
N ILE A 1009 12.58 -15.38 1.90
CA ILE A 1009 12.06 -14.84 3.17
C ILE A 1009 13.21 -14.49 4.13
N GLU A 1010 14.26 -15.30 4.19
CA GLU A 1010 15.45 -15.04 4.99
C GLU A 1010 16.21 -13.81 4.48
N GLU A 1011 16.38 -13.70 3.17
CA GLU A 1011 16.94 -12.52 2.51
C GLU A 1011 16.13 -11.26 2.83
N LEU A 1012 14.81 -11.32 2.67
CA LEU A 1012 13.90 -10.22 3.02
C LEU A 1012 13.97 -9.87 4.52
N SER A 1013 14.09 -10.86 5.39
CA SER A 1013 14.18 -10.64 6.84
C SER A 1013 15.46 -9.89 7.23
N LEU A 1014 16.59 -10.22 6.61
CA LEU A 1014 17.85 -9.49 6.77
C LEU A 1014 17.72 -8.05 6.28
N ALA A 1015 17.15 -7.83 5.10
CA ALA A 1015 16.92 -6.50 4.54
C ALA A 1015 15.96 -5.65 5.40
N ILE A 1016 14.91 -6.26 5.96
CA ILE A 1016 14.01 -5.57 6.90
C ILE A 1016 14.77 -5.13 8.14
N VAL A 1017 15.59 -6.00 8.74
CA VAL A 1017 16.37 -5.66 9.95
C VAL A 1017 17.38 -4.55 9.66
N GLU A 1018 18.02 -4.54 8.50
CA GLU A 1018 18.86 -3.42 8.08
C GLU A 1018 18.06 -2.11 8.06
N GLN A 1019 16.88 -2.09 7.43
CA GLN A 1019 16.01 -0.90 7.38
C GLN A 1019 15.51 -0.49 8.77
N VAL A 1020 15.23 -1.44 9.67
CA VAL A 1020 14.90 -1.17 11.07
C VAL A 1020 16.08 -0.51 11.78
N LYS A 1021 17.29 -1.06 11.69
CA LYS A 1021 18.49 -0.46 12.29
C LYS A 1021 18.77 0.95 11.76
N ARG A 1022 18.52 1.20 10.47
CA ARG A 1022 18.67 2.54 9.88
C ARG A 1022 17.67 3.56 10.42
N ARG A 1023 16.39 3.18 10.57
CA ARG A 1023 15.26 4.13 10.77
C ARG A 1023 14.69 4.18 12.19
N ALA A 1024 14.84 3.09 12.95
CA ALA A 1024 14.25 2.94 14.28
C ALA A 1024 14.91 3.90 15.30
N PRO A 1025 14.19 4.31 16.38
CA PRO A 1025 12.87 3.85 16.77
C PRO A 1025 11.76 4.43 15.89
N PHE A 1026 10.90 3.55 15.37
CA PHE A 1026 9.64 3.93 14.76
C PHE A 1026 8.67 4.39 15.85
N ILE A 1027 8.15 5.61 15.72
CA ILE A 1027 7.30 6.22 16.76
C ILE A 1027 5.84 5.76 16.66
N SER A 1028 5.44 5.18 15.54
CA SER A 1028 4.12 4.62 15.31
C SER A 1028 4.15 3.59 14.16
N VAL A 1029 3.03 2.92 13.89
CA VAL A 1029 2.96 1.96 12.78
C VAL A 1029 2.96 2.70 11.44
N SER A 1030 2.33 3.89 11.35
CA SER A 1030 2.41 4.68 10.13
C SER A 1030 3.82 5.17 9.81
N ASP A 1031 4.66 5.46 10.81
CA ASP A 1031 6.07 5.83 10.63
C ASP A 1031 6.92 4.67 10.06
N PHE A 1032 6.61 3.42 10.42
CA PHE A 1032 7.23 2.24 9.81
C PHE A 1032 6.81 2.04 8.35
N ILE A 1033 5.53 2.28 8.06
CA ILE A 1033 4.94 2.10 6.73
C ILE A 1033 5.39 3.20 5.77
N ASN A 1034 5.46 4.45 6.24
CA ASN A 1034 5.79 5.61 5.40
C ASN A 1034 7.31 5.78 5.21
N ARG A 1035 7.67 6.54 4.17
CA ARG A 1035 9.04 7.04 3.98
C ARG A 1035 9.45 7.97 5.12
N ARG A 1036 10.75 8.06 5.41
CA ARG A 1036 11.28 9.02 6.39
C ARG A 1036 11.36 10.40 5.74
N LEU A 1037 10.79 11.43 6.37
CA LEU A 1037 10.98 12.79 5.89
C LEU A 1037 12.43 13.23 6.19
N THR A 1038 13.09 13.87 5.23
CA THR A 1038 14.52 14.23 5.30
C THR A 1038 14.72 15.73 5.56
N GLU A 1039 15.96 16.19 5.70
CA GLU A 1039 16.22 17.63 5.89
C GLU A 1039 15.77 18.47 4.68
N ALA A 1040 15.23 19.65 4.98
CA ALA A 1040 14.86 20.62 3.96
C ALA A 1040 16.13 21.32 3.43
N PRO A 1041 16.24 21.57 2.11
CA PRO A 1041 17.35 22.35 1.58
C PRO A 1041 17.39 23.76 2.19
N SER A 1042 18.60 24.29 2.44
CA SER A 1042 18.74 25.63 3.00
C SER A 1042 18.24 26.72 2.04
N ASP A 1043 17.89 27.90 2.55
CA ASP A 1043 17.55 29.06 1.71
C ASP A 1043 18.65 29.42 0.71
N GLY A 1044 19.92 29.18 1.08
CA GLY A 1044 21.08 29.36 0.20
C GLY A 1044 21.09 28.34 -0.94
N ASP A 1045 20.78 27.08 -0.64
CA ASP A 1045 20.65 26.01 -1.63
C ASP A 1045 19.51 26.31 -2.59
N LEU A 1046 18.33 26.64 -2.06
CA LEU A 1046 17.17 27.05 -2.85
C LEU A 1046 17.43 28.32 -3.65
N ALA A 1047 18.22 29.28 -3.16
CA ALA A 1047 18.59 30.47 -3.93
C ALA A 1047 19.53 30.13 -5.10
N SER A 1048 20.42 29.14 -4.92
CA SER A 1048 21.41 28.72 -5.92
C SER A 1048 20.82 27.78 -6.97
N ASP A 1049 20.05 26.79 -6.54
CA ASP A 1049 19.27 25.88 -7.36
C ASP A 1049 17.92 25.60 -6.70
N PRO A 1050 16.88 26.38 -7.03
CA PRO A 1050 15.58 26.11 -6.44
C PRO A 1050 14.93 24.82 -6.99
N GLY A 1051 15.53 24.13 -7.96
CA GLY A 1051 15.17 22.76 -8.37
C GLY A 1051 15.35 21.73 -7.24
N LEU A 1052 16.14 22.07 -6.21
CA LEU A 1052 16.29 21.31 -4.97
C LEU A 1052 15.04 21.37 -4.07
N ALA A 1053 14.04 22.20 -4.37
CA ALA A 1053 12.81 22.25 -3.57
C ALA A 1053 12.07 20.90 -3.44
N PHE A 1054 12.35 19.93 -4.32
CA PHE A 1054 11.70 18.61 -4.35
C PHE A 1054 12.66 17.44 -4.09
N GLY A 1055 13.97 17.67 -4.01
CA GLY A 1055 14.99 16.63 -3.87
C GLY A 1055 16.17 17.09 -3.01
N PRO A 1056 17.05 16.18 -2.58
CA PRO A 1056 18.19 16.55 -1.74
C PRO A 1056 19.23 17.35 -2.53
N THR A 1057 20.09 18.10 -1.84
CA THR A 1057 21.28 18.78 -2.41
C THR A 1057 22.30 17.79 -2.98
N SER A 1058 22.42 16.63 -2.36
CA SER A 1058 23.19 15.47 -2.81
C SER A 1058 22.52 14.19 -2.32
N GLU A 1059 22.54 13.13 -3.12
CA GLU A 1059 22.06 11.81 -2.69
C GLU A 1059 23.08 11.14 -1.75
N ASP A 1060 22.62 10.80 -0.55
CA ASP A 1060 23.32 10.06 0.50
C ASP A 1060 22.37 9.02 1.11
N ASP A 1061 22.85 8.23 2.06
CA ASP A 1061 22.03 7.14 2.61
C ASP A 1061 20.84 7.64 3.45
N GLU A 1062 20.94 8.81 4.07
CA GLU A 1062 19.84 9.43 4.82
C GLU A 1062 18.75 9.98 3.89
N SER A 1063 19.14 10.68 2.82
CA SER A 1063 18.19 11.22 1.84
C SER A 1063 17.43 10.13 1.08
N LYS A 1064 18.04 8.96 0.87
CA LYS A 1064 17.37 7.77 0.32
C LYS A 1064 16.25 7.25 1.22
N LEU A 1065 16.28 7.48 2.53
CA LEU A 1065 15.19 7.08 3.43
C LEU A 1065 13.86 7.78 3.07
N GLY A 1066 13.93 8.91 2.37
CA GLY A 1066 12.80 9.65 1.81
C GLY A 1066 12.28 9.12 0.48
N LEU A 1067 12.73 7.97 -0.02
CA LEU A 1067 12.21 7.29 -1.22
C LEU A 1067 10.97 6.44 -0.95
N SER A 1068 11.03 5.65 0.10
CA SER A 1068 10.04 4.63 0.42
C SER A 1068 10.10 4.27 1.90
N GLY A 1069 9.06 3.58 2.37
CA GLY A 1069 8.98 3.04 3.73
C GLY A 1069 9.89 1.84 3.94
N ALA A 1070 9.99 1.37 5.18
CA ALA A 1070 10.97 0.37 5.58
C ALA A 1070 10.84 -0.96 4.82
N LEU A 1071 9.60 -1.46 4.65
CA LEU A 1071 9.36 -2.73 3.95
C LEU A 1071 9.57 -2.62 2.44
N GLN A 1072 9.17 -1.50 1.82
CA GLN A 1072 9.39 -1.33 0.39
C GLN A 1072 10.88 -1.19 0.07
N ALA A 1073 11.62 -0.41 0.87
CA ALA A 1073 13.08 -0.32 0.74
C ALA A 1073 13.75 -1.70 0.91
N ALA A 1074 13.32 -2.49 1.89
CA ALA A 1074 13.84 -3.84 2.09
C ALA A 1074 13.54 -4.77 0.90
N LEU A 1075 12.35 -4.68 0.27
CA LEU A 1075 12.03 -5.43 -0.94
C LEU A 1075 12.89 -5.00 -2.13
N ASP A 1076 13.09 -3.69 -2.30
CA ASP A 1076 13.90 -3.12 -3.39
C ASP A 1076 15.39 -3.54 -3.27
N ASP A 1077 15.86 -3.90 -2.06
CA ASP A 1077 17.22 -4.38 -1.79
C ASP A 1077 17.40 -5.91 -1.99
N THR A 1078 16.35 -6.66 -2.36
CA THR A 1078 16.35 -8.15 -2.50
C THR A 1078 16.25 -8.64 -3.94
N GLU A 1079 16.51 -9.93 -4.19
CA GLU A 1079 16.33 -10.56 -5.51
C GLU A 1079 14.88 -10.91 -5.88
N ILE A 1080 13.89 -10.65 -5.00
CA ILE A 1080 12.50 -11.11 -5.16
C ILE A 1080 11.85 -10.61 -6.46
N ASN A 1081 12.09 -9.34 -6.81
CA ASN A 1081 11.47 -8.68 -7.97
C ASN A 1081 12.41 -8.49 -9.18
N GLN A 1082 13.65 -8.99 -9.11
CA GLN A 1082 14.68 -8.76 -10.13
C GLN A 1082 14.34 -9.31 -11.53
N TYR A 1083 13.39 -10.25 -11.62
CA TYR A 1083 12.89 -10.74 -12.91
C TYR A 1083 12.30 -9.63 -13.80
N ALA A 1084 11.90 -8.50 -13.20
CA ALA A 1084 11.36 -7.31 -13.88
C ALA A 1084 12.44 -6.32 -14.37
N GLU A 1085 13.73 -6.60 -14.12
CA GLU A 1085 14.84 -5.77 -14.59
C GLU A 1085 15.05 -5.81 -16.11
N ASP A 1086 14.45 -6.74 -16.85
CA ASP A 1086 14.51 -6.77 -18.31
C ASP A 1086 13.95 -5.47 -18.95
N LEU A 1087 13.07 -4.77 -18.25
CA LEU A 1087 12.58 -3.42 -18.59
C LEU A 1087 13.63 -2.30 -18.41
N HIS A 1088 14.70 -2.55 -17.67
CA HIS A 1088 15.80 -1.62 -17.37
C HIS A 1088 16.64 -1.31 -18.62
N ASN A 1089 16.67 -2.20 -19.62
CA ASN A 1089 17.51 -2.07 -20.82
C ASN A 1089 17.10 -0.97 -21.83
N SER A 1090 16.12 -0.13 -21.50
CA SER A 1090 15.84 1.10 -22.26
C SER A 1090 16.59 2.27 -21.60
N PRO A 1091 17.51 2.97 -22.30
CA PRO A 1091 18.30 4.04 -21.71
C PRO A 1091 17.39 5.10 -21.10
N SER A 1092 17.37 5.19 -19.78
CA SER A 1092 16.65 6.25 -19.08
C SER A 1092 17.24 7.60 -19.49
N PRO A 1093 16.42 8.58 -19.90
CA PRO A 1093 16.90 9.90 -20.25
C PRO A 1093 17.53 10.60 -19.05
N ASP A 1094 18.64 11.27 -19.29
CA ASP A 1094 19.11 12.35 -18.42
C ASP A 1094 18.07 13.48 -18.36
N VAL A 1095 17.10 13.39 -17.45
CA VAL A 1095 16.12 14.47 -17.19
C VAL A 1095 16.69 15.38 -16.11
N THR A 1096 17.53 16.33 -16.52
CA THR A 1096 18.23 17.29 -15.67
C THR A 1096 17.37 18.45 -15.12
N ILE A 1097 16.02 18.35 -15.12
CA ILE A 1097 15.15 19.54 -14.96
C ILE A 1097 14.42 19.62 -13.60
N ILE A 1098 14.38 18.53 -12.83
CA ILE A 1098 13.89 18.54 -11.44
C ILE A 1098 14.87 17.67 -10.66
N GLY A 1099 15.62 18.26 -9.72
CA GLY A 1099 16.60 17.62 -8.83
C GLY A 1099 17.04 16.19 -9.15
N ASP A 1100 18.21 16.09 -9.79
CA ASP A 1100 19.10 14.93 -9.97
C ASP A 1100 18.62 13.67 -10.75
N GLN A 1101 19.59 13.08 -11.46
CA GLN A 1101 19.54 11.87 -12.26
C GLN A 1101 19.26 10.59 -11.44
N SER A 1102 19.40 10.62 -10.11
CA SER A 1102 19.30 9.47 -9.20
C SER A 1102 17.87 8.96 -9.04
N TYR A 1103 16.85 9.84 -9.06
CA TYR A 1103 15.44 9.47 -8.95
C TYR A 1103 14.99 8.54 -10.10
N TRP A 1104 15.62 8.65 -11.27
CA TRP A 1104 15.28 7.87 -12.47
C TRP A 1104 16.20 6.65 -12.70
N ARG A 1105 17.27 6.50 -11.90
CA ARG A 1105 18.24 5.40 -12.04
C ARG A 1105 17.82 4.11 -11.35
N HIS A 1106 16.89 4.19 -10.40
CA HIS A 1106 16.25 3.04 -9.79
C HIS A 1106 14.80 3.00 -10.31
N ASN A 1107 14.19 2.02 -10.97
CA ASN A 1107 14.54 0.70 -11.50
C ASN A 1107 13.60 0.46 -12.70
N GLY A 1108 13.97 -0.38 -13.67
CA GLY A 1108 13.01 -0.88 -14.68
C GLY A 1108 11.77 -1.56 -14.04
N GLU A 1109 11.94 -2.06 -12.82
CA GLU A 1109 10.96 -2.70 -11.94
C GLU A 1109 9.75 -1.82 -11.59
N GLU A 1110 9.91 -0.49 -11.56
CA GLU A 1110 8.80 0.41 -11.21
C GLU A 1110 7.61 0.32 -12.17
N ARG A 1111 7.85 -0.17 -13.40
CA ARG A 1111 6.80 -0.37 -14.42
C ARG A 1111 5.93 -1.61 -14.14
N MET A 1112 6.41 -2.56 -13.35
CA MET A 1112 5.69 -3.76 -12.95
C MET A 1112 4.94 -3.59 -11.62
N GLN A 1113 5.14 -2.46 -10.94
CA GLN A 1113 4.31 -2.10 -9.79
C GLN A 1113 2.83 -2.08 -10.19
N MET A 1114 1.98 -2.59 -9.31
CA MET A 1114 0.59 -3.00 -9.50
C MET A 1114 0.33 -4.36 -10.16
N ALA A 1115 1.33 -5.04 -10.73
CA ALA A 1115 1.17 -6.42 -11.19
C ALA A 1115 1.08 -7.38 -9.98
N PRO A 1116 0.04 -8.21 -9.84
CA PRO A 1116 -0.14 -9.11 -8.69
C PRO A 1116 1.04 -10.00 -8.30
N ASN A 1117 1.96 -10.27 -9.24
CA ASN A 1117 3.14 -11.12 -9.03
C ASN A 1117 4.42 -10.33 -8.71
N PHE A 1118 4.38 -9.00 -8.83
CA PHE A 1118 5.40 -8.08 -8.35
C PHE A 1118 5.11 -7.76 -6.89
N VAL A 1119 5.93 -8.26 -5.96
CA VAL A 1119 5.66 -8.16 -4.52
C VAL A 1119 5.91 -6.74 -4.05
N GLU A 1120 4.90 -6.14 -3.44
CA GLU A 1120 4.99 -4.80 -2.85
C GLU A 1120 4.86 -4.85 -1.33
N GLN A 1121 5.31 -3.79 -0.66
CA GLN A 1121 5.13 -3.61 0.79
C GLN A 1121 3.67 -3.88 1.23
N ALA A 1122 2.70 -3.43 0.45
CA ALA A 1122 1.28 -3.63 0.75
C ALA A 1122 0.88 -5.12 0.75
N ASP A 1123 1.50 -5.98 -0.06
CA ASP A 1123 1.19 -7.41 -0.08
C ASP A 1123 1.65 -8.13 1.20
N ILE A 1124 2.78 -7.69 1.78
CA ILE A 1124 3.26 -8.13 3.08
C ILE A 1124 2.38 -7.55 4.21
N LEU A 1125 2.11 -6.24 4.17
CA LEU A 1125 1.32 -5.54 5.19
C LEU A 1125 -0.10 -6.10 5.31
N THR A 1126 -0.74 -6.50 4.21
CA THR A 1126 -2.07 -7.14 4.26
C THR A 1126 -2.09 -8.33 5.22
N LYS A 1127 -0.96 -9.02 5.40
CA LYS A 1127 -0.84 -10.14 6.34
C LYS A 1127 -0.49 -9.65 7.73
N ILE A 1128 0.57 -8.85 7.88
CA ILE A 1128 1.09 -8.55 9.22
C ILE A 1128 0.37 -7.39 9.94
N ASP A 1129 -0.32 -6.50 9.23
CA ASP A 1129 -0.92 -5.30 9.84
C ASP A 1129 -1.84 -5.55 11.06
N PRO A 1130 -2.63 -6.65 11.10
CA PRO A 1130 -3.52 -6.92 12.23
C PRO A 1130 -2.79 -7.20 13.55
N VAL A 1131 -1.48 -7.48 13.50
CA VAL A 1131 -0.68 -7.87 14.68
C VAL A 1131 0.49 -6.95 14.98
N ILE A 1132 0.88 -6.05 14.07
CA ILE A 1132 2.02 -5.16 14.30
C ILE A 1132 1.71 -3.96 15.23
N SER A 1133 2.73 -3.51 15.93
CA SER A 1133 2.73 -2.38 16.86
C SER A 1133 4.12 -1.72 16.85
N SER A 1134 4.23 -0.46 17.27
CA SER A 1134 5.53 0.21 17.52
C SER A 1134 6.07 -0.01 18.93
N ARG A 1135 5.36 -0.78 19.76
CA ARG A 1135 5.70 -1.02 21.16
C ARG A 1135 5.23 -2.37 21.68
N GLY A 1136 5.86 -2.81 22.76
CA GLY A 1136 5.39 -3.90 23.60
C GLY A 1136 4.38 -3.46 24.66
N ASP A 1137 3.53 -4.41 25.04
CA ASP A 1137 2.61 -4.31 26.18
C ASP A 1137 2.72 -5.52 27.13
N THR A 1138 3.36 -6.61 26.69
CA THR A 1138 3.76 -7.74 27.53
C THR A 1138 5.27 -7.73 27.71
N PHE A 1139 5.71 -7.75 28.96
CA PHE A 1139 7.12 -7.70 29.31
C PHE A 1139 7.51 -8.84 30.23
N THR A 1140 8.71 -9.37 30.05
CA THR A 1140 9.31 -10.32 30.99
C THR A 1140 10.41 -9.62 31.77
N ILE A 1141 10.23 -9.54 33.10
CA ILE A 1141 11.21 -8.98 34.03
C ILE A 1141 12.04 -10.13 34.60
N THR A 1142 13.35 -10.09 34.38
CA THR A 1142 14.30 -11.04 34.99
C THR A 1142 15.08 -10.33 36.10
N VAL A 1143 15.13 -10.95 37.27
CA VAL A 1143 15.74 -10.36 38.47
C VAL A 1143 16.76 -11.29 39.13
N TYR A 1144 17.73 -10.68 39.80
CA TYR A 1144 18.73 -11.33 40.63
C TYR A 1144 18.79 -10.69 42.01
N GLY A 1145 19.07 -11.51 43.01
CA GLY A 1145 19.48 -11.06 44.33
C GLY A 1145 20.49 -12.01 44.95
N ASP A 1146 21.45 -11.46 45.70
CA ASP A 1146 22.36 -12.24 46.51
C ASP A 1146 22.41 -11.81 47.97
N SER A 1147 22.94 -12.69 48.78
CA SER A 1147 23.35 -12.40 50.15
C SER A 1147 24.84 -12.68 50.25
N SER A 1148 25.60 -11.70 50.71
CA SER A 1148 27.03 -11.79 50.93
C SER A 1148 27.37 -11.60 52.40
N GLU A 1149 28.55 -12.07 52.80
CA GLU A 1149 29.12 -11.84 54.13
C GLU A 1149 30.63 -11.67 53.96
N ASN A 1150 31.19 -10.58 54.49
CA ASN A 1150 32.61 -10.20 54.31
C ASN A 1150 33.07 -10.17 52.83
N GLY A 1151 32.19 -9.75 51.93
CA GLY A 1151 32.47 -9.68 50.48
C GLY A 1151 32.39 -11.03 49.75
N ILE A 1152 31.99 -12.11 50.43
CA ILE A 1152 31.80 -13.44 49.83
C ILE A 1152 30.31 -13.73 49.70
N VAL A 1153 29.86 -14.03 48.48
CA VAL A 1153 28.47 -14.42 48.19
C VAL A 1153 28.16 -15.77 48.86
N GLN A 1154 27.15 -15.78 49.75
CA GLN A 1154 26.68 -16.95 50.49
C GLN A 1154 25.49 -17.63 49.81
N ALA A 1155 24.62 -16.87 49.14
CA ALA A 1155 23.46 -17.38 48.42
C ALA A 1155 23.05 -16.46 47.27
N ARG A 1156 22.41 -17.04 46.24
CA ARG A 1156 21.89 -16.33 45.06
C ARG A 1156 20.47 -16.78 44.75
N ALA A 1157 19.67 -15.91 44.17
CA ALA A 1157 18.33 -16.20 43.71
C ALA A 1157 18.04 -15.43 42.42
N TRP A 1158 17.40 -16.11 41.46
CA TRP A 1158 16.90 -15.52 40.22
C TRP A 1158 15.41 -15.76 40.10
N ALA A 1159 14.66 -14.81 39.55
CA ALA A 1159 13.26 -14.98 39.25
C ALA A 1159 12.90 -14.33 37.92
N SER A 1160 11.85 -14.85 37.29
CA SER A 1160 11.23 -14.28 36.10
C SER A 1160 9.78 -13.93 36.41
N ALA A 1161 9.32 -12.79 35.92
CA ALA A 1161 7.99 -12.28 36.13
C ALA A 1161 7.43 -11.74 34.81
N THR A 1162 6.28 -12.25 34.36
CA THR A 1162 5.62 -11.73 33.15
C THR A 1162 4.57 -10.72 33.56
N VAL A 1163 4.62 -9.54 32.95
CA VAL A 1163 3.80 -8.38 33.28
C VAL A 1163 3.07 -7.92 32.03
N GLN A 1164 1.77 -7.65 32.16
CA GLN A 1164 0.90 -7.21 31.08
C GLN A 1164 0.36 -5.81 31.38
N ARG A 1165 0.52 -4.89 30.45
CA ARG A 1165 -0.16 -3.59 30.46
C ARG A 1165 -1.68 -3.79 30.27
N GLN A 1166 -2.50 -3.10 31.03
CA GLN A 1166 -3.95 -3.20 30.99
C GLN A 1166 -4.58 -1.98 30.31
N TYR A 1167 -5.83 -2.08 29.86
CA TYR A 1167 -6.56 -0.92 29.34
C TYR A 1167 -6.84 0.15 30.41
N ALA A 1168 -7.02 -0.25 31.67
CA ALA A 1168 -7.28 0.68 32.76
C ALA A 1168 -6.07 1.59 33.04
N TYR A 1169 -6.33 2.89 33.19
CA TYR A 1169 -5.37 3.84 33.74
C TYR A 1169 -5.05 3.52 35.22
N VAL A 1170 -3.96 4.07 35.76
CA VAL A 1170 -3.57 3.80 37.17
C VAL A 1170 -4.58 4.38 38.18
N ASP A 1171 -5.18 5.53 37.90
CA ASP A 1171 -6.28 6.11 38.69
C ASP A 1171 -7.63 5.84 38.00
N ASP A 1172 -8.06 4.58 38.00
CA ASP A 1172 -9.32 4.10 37.42
C ASP A 1172 -10.52 4.31 38.37
N LYS A 1173 -10.83 5.56 38.73
CA LYS A 1173 -12.01 5.88 39.57
C LYS A 1173 -13.33 5.85 38.81
N GLY A 1174 -13.40 5.20 37.65
CA GLY A 1174 -14.61 5.02 36.85
C GLY A 1174 -15.49 3.87 37.36
N GLY A 1175 -16.04 3.95 38.57
CA GLY A 1175 -16.97 2.91 39.05
C GLY A 1175 -17.64 3.07 40.42
N SER A 1176 -17.37 4.14 41.18
CA SER A 1176 -18.08 4.36 42.46
C SER A 1176 -19.25 5.34 42.28
N PRO A 1177 -20.49 4.97 42.67
CA PRO A 1177 -21.62 5.89 42.65
C PRO A 1177 -21.40 6.94 43.75
N GLY A 1178 -20.99 8.16 43.39
CA GLY A 1178 -20.88 9.26 44.35
C GLY A 1178 -19.78 10.31 44.21
N GLY A 1179 -19.07 10.41 43.07
CA GLY A 1179 -18.40 11.67 42.71
C GLY A 1179 -16.87 11.66 42.73
N LYS A 1180 -16.31 11.33 41.56
CA LYS A 1180 -15.29 12.04 40.75
C LYS A 1180 -14.93 11.06 39.63
N GLN A 1181 -15.35 11.33 38.39
CA GLN A 1181 -15.06 10.51 37.21
C GLN A 1181 -13.53 10.36 37.08
N GLY A 1182 -13.02 9.12 37.09
CA GLY A 1182 -11.65 8.83 36.65
C GLY A 1182 -11.57 8.89 35.12
N ASP A 1183 -10.36 8.90 34.57
CA ASP A 1183 -10.15 8.91 33.12
C ASP A 1183 -10.49 7.53 32.53
N LEU A 1184 -11.30 7.52 31.47
CA LEU A 1184 -11.73 6.30 30.79
C LEU A 1184 -10.62 5.78 29.86
N PRO A 1185 -10.56 4.47 29.53
CA PRO A 1185 -9.51 3.90 28.67
C PRO A 1185 -9.32 4.60 27.31
N GLU A 1186 -10.42 5.11 26.75
CA GLU A 1186 -10.51 5.85 25.49
C GLU A 1186 -10.02 7.30 25.55
N THR A 1187 -9.84 7.88 26.74
CA THR A 1187 -9.42 9.27 26.91
C THR A 1187 -7.98 9.44 26.42
N SER A 1188 -7.75 10.33 25.45
CA SER A 1188 -6.41 10.62 24.94
C SER A 1188 -5.59 11.46 25.93
N GLU A 1189 -4.27 11.54 25.73
CA GLU A 1189 -3.34 12.14 26.72
C GLU A 1189 -3.70 13.60 27.04
N GLU A 1190 -4.09 14.38 26.03
CA GLU A 1190 -4.50 15.79 26.17
C GLU A 1190 -5.73 15.97 27.08
N PHE A 1191 -6.65 15.01 27.08
CA PHE A 1191 -7.91 15.08 27.84
C PHE A 1191 -7.83 14.38 29.20
N LEU A 1192 -6.69 13.77 29.56
CA LEU A 1192 -6.53 13.15 30.87
C LEU A 1192 -6.67 14.20 31.97
N THR A 1193 -7.56 13.95 32.92
CA THR A 1193 -7.83 14.84 34.05
C THR A 1193 -6.93 14.52 35.25
N SER A 1194 -6.60 13.24 35.47
CA SER A 1194 -5.76 12.82 36.59
C SER A 1194 -4.28 13.09 36.34
N ALA A 1195 -3.65 13.83 37.25
CA ALA A 1195 -2.20 14.04 37.22
C ALA A 1195 -1.40 12.75 37.39
N LEU A 1196 -2.01 11.72 37.98
CA LEU A 1196 -1.40 10.40 38.12
C LEU A 1196 -1.39 9.67 36.78
N ASN A 1197 -2.49 9.73 36.03
CA ASN A 1197 -2.59 9.14 34.70
C ASN A 1197 -1.65 9.84 33.70
N ARG A 1198 -1.59 11.18 33.70
CA ARG A 1198 -0.61 11.93 32.88
C ARG A 1198 0.86 11.61 33.21
N ARG A 1199 1.14 11.04 34.39
CA ARG A 1199 2.51 10.71 34.80
C ARG A 1199 2.86 9.24 34.58
N PHE A 1200 1.93 8.33 34.87
CA PHE A 1200 2.19 6.89 34.90
C PHE A 1200 1.39 6.12 33.86
N GLY A 1201 0.41 6.72 33.18
CA GLY A 1201 -0.38 6.09 32.13
C GLY A 1201 -1.20 4.90 32.62
N ARG A 1202 -1.16 3.81 31.84
CA ARG A 1202 -1.92 2.58 32.05
C ARG A 1202 -1.29 1.65 33.06
N THR A 1203 -2.11 0.90 33.79
CA THR A 1203 -1.66 -0.02 34.86
C THR A 1203 -0.97 -1.25 34.28
N PHE A 1204 0.13 -1.68 34.91
CA PHE A 1204 0.74 -2.98 34.68
C PHE A 1204 0.29 -4.03 35.70
N GLN A 1205 -0.09 -5.21 35.24
CA GLN A 1205 -0.49 -6.34 36.07
C GLN A 1205 0.53 -7.48 35.96
N LEU A 1206 0.96 -8.02 37.12
CA LEU A 1206 1.75 -9.25 37.19
C LEU A 1206 0.86 -10.45 36.84
N ILE A 1207 1.19 -11.15 35.75
CA ILE A 1207 0.43 -12.31 35.25
C ILE A 1207 1.06 -13.62 35.73
N ASP A 1208 2.39 -13.73 35.66
CA ASP A 1208 3.12 -14.92 36.09
C ASP A 1208 4.37 -14.55 36.89
N PHE A 1209 4.76 -15.40 37.84
CA PHE A 1209 5.98 -15.27 38.62
C PHE A 1209 6.54 -16.65 38.93
N ARG A 1210 7.84 -16.84 38.64
CA ARG A 1210 8.55 -18.08 38.97
C ARG A 1210 9.99 -17.83 39.42
N TRP A 1211 10.49 -18.70 40.29
CA TRP A 1211 11.91 -18.77 40.62
C TRP A 1211 12.63 -19.57 39.54
N LEU A 1212 13.76 -19.07 39.06
CA LEU A 1212 14.56 -19.73 38.03
C LEU A 1212 15.57 -20.69 38.67
N ASN A 1213 15.74 -21.85 38.05
CA ASN A 1213 16.75 -22.83 38.42
C ASN A 1213 18.08 -22.54 37.69
N LYS A 1214 19.19 -23.04 38.25
CA LYS A 1214 20.52 -22.84 37.65
C LYS A 1214 20.65 -23.42 36.23
N SER A 1215 19.97 -24.53 35.95
CA SER A 1215 19.93 -25.16 34.62
C SER A 1215 19.19 -24.31 33.58
N GLU A 1216 18.20 -23.52 34.00
CA GLU A 1216 17.47 -22.61 33.09
C GLU A 1216 18.29 -21.37 32.73
N LEU A 1217 19.31 -21.07 33.55
CA LEU A 1217 20.24 -19.96 33.34
C LEU A 1217 21.47 -20.38 32.52
N SER A 1218 21.90 -21.64 32.55
CA SER A 1218 23.13 -22.07 31.87
C SER A 1218 23.20 -23.59 31.70
N ASP A 1219 23.32 -24.06 30.45
CA ASP A 1219 24.24 -25.15 30.11
C ASP A 1219 25.51 -24.48 29.56
N LEU A 1220 26.38 -24.00 30.45
CA LEU A 1220 27.66 -24.61 30.86
C LEU A 1220 28.66 -24.75 29.70
N THR A 1221 29.53 -23.74 29.60
CA THR A 1221 30.99 -23.90 29.59
C THR A 1221 31.49 -25.33 29.34
N THR A 1222 31.74 -25.66 28.08
CA THR A 1222 32.85 -26.55 27.70
C THR A 1222 33.85 -25.80 26.85
N SER A 1223 34.64 -24.95 27.51
CA SER A 1223 36.09 -24.82 27.31
C SER A 1223 36.70 -24.10 28.50
#